data_AF-A0A829YJL4-F1
#
_entry.id   AF-A0A829YJL4-F1
#
_cell.length_a   1.000
_cell.length_b   1.000
_cell.length_c   1.000
_cell.angle_alpha   90.00
_cell.angle_beta   90.00
_cell.angle_gamma   90.00
#
_symmetry.space_group_name_H-M   'P 1'
#
loop_
_entity.id
_entity.type
_entity.pdbx_description
1 polymer ?
#
loop_
_entity_poly.entity_id
_entity_poly.type
_entity_poly.pdbx_seq_one_letter_code
_entity_poly.pdbx_strand_id
1 'polypeptide(L)'
;MGESSGHSLEACIAAWRNRRLHPSEAVGEALADYHFSRGDFDAAIAAYANCEPVSERIKAKCGWCLAVLGRCEEAANFLTPENCGSSSAELAVLAATVAGGWNRRKLYPGSGASAQEVQTRREQVEELVQRALNSTTPPDQLAFFAYMDLLEWYEDREAALGVVERALTLYPLASMTEWQARLLRHLNRPNDTVFNTLLARLPDPPWSSYLKEVFDSALALSRYDDASGALDLFEQKLRNEIDPVFDARLAILRAYIELRRALDADPGAAVRGLAGVTTVCRNLSGVARAENLHLLAAKLRLALAAVTGDAESLRESATSILGTVWAVEDAPDYSPGYDLMQVGDETFEVDFGVGYQAPAVVAALPAQEQTKWTLLMALRLIYEDEEPNASACEFIAQHGAEWAPAWAAREVANIILASKAPNARNAGRALVRYCLYIERRFGSRASALGFEYDDLSAAQLGELVDGIEEEFRELAVDTVASGRLLLKELGAVLTAQKAYQPLKVLSDLVLTRASSEPDALFYAALSRQEMEQFVVARSLYERLLELVPDFRAAYWNLTLIHETQGNADALEELIRALEERARGGAESWVKARDRARAALTHARQHQAAADFRAFVSRELMSFPDLRSTAFSAPELSLLEAACLVALLRASELNHSTWTLAPFAANAHPFEPTYKFRSVLLDLAMKGIIRIADSTPMTAFTAKDGRLRYYLDQVHWSISPHTLALHSQIRDMTRHQWPDHWRAHAEILSRDLATEECIAYIEHLAEERKLDPPDQADARALFRELLEHCSVGKCWYYIYSGVQAANDYRTKYPVSRAQVTEAFGGS
;
A
#
# COMPACT_ATOMS: atom_id res chain seq x y z
N MET A 1 -62.05 -15.36 51.50
CA MET A 1 -62.03 -13.92 51.16
C MET A 1 -61.35 -13.20 52.32
N GLY A 2 -60.06 -12.92 52.19
CA GLY A 2 -59.32 -12.01 53.06
C GLY A 2 -58.71 -10.96 52.14
N GLU A 3 -59.15 -9.72 52.25
CA GLU A 3 -58.69 -8.59 51.45
C GLU A 3 -57.17 -8.41 51.66
N SER A 4 -56.42 -8.30 50.55
CA SER A 4 -54.98 -8.08 50.62
C SER A 4 -54.69 -6.68 51.15
N SER A 5 -54.05 -6.58 52.32
CA SER A 5 -53.76 -5.34 53.03
C SER A 5 -52.53 -4.57 52.52
N GLY A 6 -52.02 -4.88 51.33
CA GLY A 6 -50.80 -4.26 50.78
C GLY A 6 -51.10 -3.04 49.91
N HIS A 7 -50.36 -1.95 50.09
CA HIS A 7 -50.48 -0.73 49.28
C HIS A 7 -50.01 -0.98 47.83
N SER A 8 -50.46 -0.18 46.86
CA SER A 8 -49.82 -0.16 45.53
C SER A 8 -48.43 0.52 45.60
N LEU A 9 -47.60 0.36 44.58
CA LEU A 9 -46.34 1.10 44.47
C LEU A 9 -46.59 2.62 44.46
N GLU A 10 -47.54 3.10 43.65
CA GLU A 10 -48.02 4.49 43.66
C GLU A 10 -48.39 4.98 45.08
N ALA A 11 -49.13 4.18 45.85
CA ALA A 11 -49.52 4.54 47.21
C ALA A 11 -48.31 4.60 48.18
N CYS A 12 -47.33 3.71 48.03
CA CYS A 12 -46.07 3.75 48.78
C CYS A 12 -45.23 5.00 48.43
N ILE A 13 -45.14 5.35 47.14
CA ILE A 13 -44.45 6.58 46.67
C ILE A 13 -45.15 7.82 47.22
N ALA A 14 -46.48 7.88 47.16
CA ALA A 14 -47.26 8.97 47.72
C ALA A 14 -47.09 9.08 49.26
N ALA A 15 -47.03 7.94 49.96
CA ALA A 15 -46.81 7.90 51.41
C ALA A 15 -45.39 8.35 51.79
N TRP A 16 -44.38 7.98 51.01
CA TRP A 16 -42.99 8.44 51.17
C TRP A 16 -42.87 9.96 51.08
N ARG A 17 -43.53 10.57 50.09
CA ARG A 17 -43.52 12.03 49.91
C ARG A 17 -44.24 12.79 51.00
N ASN A 18 -45.35 12.23 51.47
CA ASN A 18 -46.19 12.89 52.46
C ASN A 18 -45.81 12.53 53.91
N ARG A 19 -44.87 11.59 54.12
CA ARG A 19 -44.44 11.04 55.43
C ARG A 19 -45.62 10.53 56.27
N ARG A 20 -46.50 9.72 55.68
CA ARG A 20 -47.82 9.36 56.27
C ARG A 20 -48.12 7.87 56.32
N LEU A 21 -47.29 7.08 57.00
CA LEU A 21 -47.74 5.79 57.56
C LEU A 21 -47.42 5.75 59.06
N HIS A 22 -48.41 5.35 59.86
CA HIS A 22 -48.25 5.19 61.31
C HIS A 22 -47.75 3.78 61.65
N PRO A 23 -46.87 3.63 62.67
CA PRO A 23 -46.42 2.33 63.10
C PRO A 23 -47.50 1.70 63.98
N SER A 24 -48.10 0.60 63.55
CA SER A 24 -48.78 -0.30 64.47
C SER A 24 -48.57 -1.73 64.02
N GLU A 25 -47.79 -2.50 64.79
CA GLU A 25 -47.71 -3.97 64.75
C GLU A 25 -47.66 -4.58 63.33
N ALA A 26 -46.98 -3.91 62.39
CA ALA A 26 -46.94 -4.34 61.00
C ALA A 26 -45.98 -5.52 60.84
N VAL A 27 -46.46 -6.61 60.25
CA VAL A 27 -45.65 -7.80 59.90
C VAL A 27 -45.76 -8.05 58.40
N GLY A 28 -44.69 -8.54 57.77
CA GLY A 28 -44.65 -8.82 56.33
C GLY A 28 -44.66 -7.55 55.47
N GLU A 29 -45.49 -7.52 54.41
CA GLU A 29 -45.50 -6.44 53.41
C GLU A 29 -45.77 -5.06 54.03
N ALA A 30 -46.60 -4.97 55.07
CA ALA A 30 -46.92 -3.72 55.74
C ALA A 30 -45.71 -3.10 56.48
N LEU A 31 -44.78 -3.92 56.98
CA LEU A 31 -43.53 -3.45 57.60
C LEU A 31 -42.59 -2.87 56.53
N ALA A 32 -42.51 -3.53 55.38
CA ALA A 32 -41.73 -3.06 54.25
C ALA A 32 -42.29 -1.74 53.68
N ASP A 33 -43.61 -1.64 53.53
CA ASP A 33 -44.29 -0.40 53.11
C ASP A 33 -44.05 0.74 54.12
N TYR A 34 -43.96 0.45 55.42
CA TYR A 34 -43.60 1.43 56.44
C TYR A 34 -42.16 1.94 56.26
N HIS A 35 -41.17 1.05 56.11
CA HIS A 35 -39.78 1.44 55.82
C HIS A 35 -39.67 2.25 54.52
N PHE A 36 -40.39 1.83 53.46
CA PHE A 36 -40.49 2.56 52.20
C PHE A 36 -40.97 3.99 52.42
N SER A 37 -42.07 4.17 53.17
CA SER A 37 -42.64 5.50 53.43
C SER A 37 -41.74 6.42 54.28
N ARG A 38 -40.75 5.87 54.97
CA ARG A 38 -39.75 6.60 55.75
C ARG A 38 -38.52 6.99 54.93
N GLY A 39 -38.40 6.47 53.70
CA GLY A 39 -37.19 6.60 52.88
C GLY A 39 -36.05 5.70 53.33
N ASP A 40 -36.32 4.71 54.20
CA ASP A 40 -35.33 3.71 54.63
C ASP A 40 -35.36 2.53 53.66
N PHE A 41 -34.84 2.79 52.45
CA PHE A 41 -35.01 1.89 51.31
C PHE A 41 -34.26 0.56 51.49
N ASP A 42 -33.10 0.55 52.15
CA ASP A 42 -32.37 -0.69 52.45
C ASP A 42 -33.15 -1.59 53.41
N ALA A 43 -33.75 -1.02 54.46
CA ALA A 43 -34.61 -1.79 55.36
C ALA A 43 -35.90 -2.26 54.67
N ALA A 44 -36.46 -1.45 53.76
CA ALA A 44 -37.61 -1.83 52.96
C ALA A 44 -37.29 -3.03 52.04
N ILE A 45 -36.15 -3.02 51.35
CA ILE A 45 -35.68 -4.13 50.50
C ILE A 45 -35.52 -5.41 51.32
N ALA A 46 -34.86 -5.32 52.48
CA ALA A 46 -34.68 -6.48 53.37
C ALA A 46 -36.02 -7.03 53.88
N ALA A 47 -36.99 -6.17 54.16
CA ALA A 47 -38.33 -6.59 54.59
C ALA A 47 -39.16 -7.21 53.44
N TYR A 48 -39.09 -6.67 52.22
CA TYR A 48 -39.76 -7.25 51.04
C TYR A 48 -39.22 -8.64 50.67
N ALA A 49 -37.92 -8.89 50.87
CA ALA A 49 -37.31 -10.19 50.62
C ALA A 49 -37.86 -11.31 51.52
N ASN A 50 -38.42 -10.97 52.69
CA ASN A 50 -38.98 -11.92 53.66
C ASN A 50 -40.50 -12.13 53.51
N CYS A 51 -41.13 -11.55 52.49
CA CYS A 51 -42.58 -11.68 52.26
C CYS A 51 -42.92 -12.93 51.43
N GLU A 52 -43.73 -13.86 51.96
CA GLU A 52 -44.25 -15.01 51.20
C GLU A 52 -45.79 -14.98 51.07
N PRO A 53 -46.35 -15.15 49.85
CA PRO A 53 -45.68 -15.25 48.55
C PRO A 53 -45.25 -13.87 48.00
N VAL A 54 -44.14 -13.84 47.25
CA VAL A 54 -43.63 -12.63 46.58
C VAL A 54 -44.52 -12.31 45.36
N SER A 55 -45.45 -11.38 45.54
CA SER A 55 -46.32 -10.89 44.46
C SER A 55 -45.61 -9.90 43.52
N GLU A 56 -46.13 -9.71 42.31
CA GLU A 56 -45.58 -8.74 41.34
C GLU A 56 -45.53 -7.31 41.90
N ARG A 57 -46.48 -6.91 42.76
CA ARG A 57 -46.44 -5.60 43.43
C ARG A 57 -45.27 -5.47 44.42
N ILE A 58 -44.90 -6.56 45.12
CA ILE A 58 -43.76 -6.57 46.06
C ILE A 58 -42.46 -6.46 45.27
N LYS A 59 -42.36 -7.16 44.13
CA LYS A 59 -41.23 -7.01 43.21
C LYS A 59 -41.10 -5.58 42.71
N ALA A 60 -42.19 -4.97 42.23
CA ALA A 60 -42.17 -3.58 41.76
C ALA A 60 -41.69 -2.60 42.86
N LYS A 61 -42.17 -2.74 44.10
CA LYS A 61 -41.72 -1.92 45.24
C LYS A 61 -40.24 -2.12 45.56
N CYS A 62 -39.78 -3.37 45.60
CA CYS A 62 -38.39 -3.71 45.84
C CYS A 62 -37.47 -3.15 44.73
N GLY A 63 -37.85 -3.35 43.46
CA GLY A 63 -37.12 -2.84 42.31
C GLY A 63 -37.08 -1.31 42.27
N TRP A 64 -38.16 -0.64 42.64
CA TRP A 64 -38.19 0.81 42.77
C TRP A 64 -37.21 1.32 43.85
N CYS A 65 -37.19 0.70 45.04
CA CYS A 65 -36.21 1.01 46.09
C CYS A 65 -34.77 0.83 45.61
N LEU A 66 -34.48 -0.29 44.94
CA LEU A 66 -33.16 -0.57 44.37
C LEU A 66 -32.75 0.49 43.34
N ALA A 67 -33.67 0.92 42.48
CA ALA A 67 -33.41 1.93 41.46
C ALA A 67 -33.09 3.30 42.09
N VAL A 68 -33.82 3.71 43.14
CA VAL A 68 -33.56 4.98 43.85
C VAL A 68 -32.24 4.97 44.60
N LEU A 69 -31.78 3.82 45.09
CA LEU A 69 -30.45 3.65 45.68
C LEU A 69 -29.31 3.56 44.64
N GLY A 70 -29.61 3.74 43.34
CA GLY A 70 -28.63 3.63 42.25
C GLY A 70 -28.23 2.19 41.89
N ARG A 71 -28.89 1.17 42.49
CA ARG A 71 -28.67 -0.27 42.25
C ARG A 71 -29.51 -0.75 41.06
N CYS A 72 -29.40 -0.03 39.93
CA CYS A 72 -30.29 -0.20 38.78
C CYS A 72 -30.18 -1.57 38.07
N GLU A 73 -29.03 -2.25 38.16
CA GLU A 73 -28.90 -3.61 37.62
C GLU A 73 -29.71 -4.63 38.41
N GLU A 74 -29.70 -4.51 39.74
CA GLU A 74 -30.53 -5.35 40.61
C GLU A 74 -32.00 -4.98 40.44
N ALA A 75 -32.31 -3.68 40.35
CA ALA A 75 -33.66 -3.18 40.15
C ALA A 75 -34.33 -3.77 38.89
N ALA A 76 -33.58 -3.92 37.80
CA ALA A 76 -34.08 -4.46 36.53
C ALA A 76 -34.59 -5.91 36.63
N ASN A 77 -34.19 -6.67 37.66
CA ASN A 77 -34.70 -8.01 37.92
C ASN A 77 -36.08 -8.02 38.59
N PHE A 78 -36.51 -6.89 39.16
CA PHE A 78 -37.70 -6.78 39.99
C PHE A 78 -38.73 -5.77 39.44
N LEU A 79 -38.28 -4.72 38.75
CA LEU A 79 -39.13 -3.67 38.19
C LEU A 79 -39.16 -3.78 36.66
N THR A 80 -40.32 -4.11 36.11
CA THR A 80 -40.54 -4.32 34.66
C THR A 80 -41.74 -3.51 34.16
N PRO A 81 -41.89 -3.31 32.83
CA PRO A 81 -43.07 -2.64 32.27
C PRO A 81 -44.41 -3.27 32.69
N GLU A 82 -44.42 -4.58 32.95
CA GLU A 82 -45.63 -5.33 33.32
C GLU A 82 -46.08 -5.12 34.76
N ASN A 83 -45.14 -4.79 35.68
CA ASN A 83 -45.43 -4.69 37.12
C ASN A 83 -45.25 -3.29 37.71
N CYS A 84 -44.61 -2.36 36.99
CA CYS A 84 -44.27 -1.04 37.50
C CYS A 84 -45.48 -0.13 37.77
N GLY A 85 -46.60 -0.32 37.07
CA GLY A 85 -47.76 0.57 37.14
C GLY A 85 -47.76 1.63 36.04
N SER A 86 -48.49 2.72 36.26
CA SER A 86 -48.74 3.75 35.22
C SER A 86 -48.69 5.18 35.73
N SER A 87 -48.42 5.38 37.02
CA SER A 87 -48.25 6.71 37.57
C SER A 87 -46.95 7.34 37.06
N SER A 88 -46.90 8.67 37.09
CA SER A 88 -45.75 9.44 36.57
C SER A 88 -44.43 9.05 37.25
N ALA A 89 -44.43 8.88 38.59
CA ALA A 89 -43.22 8.54 39.35
C ALA A 89 -42.75 7.10 39.14
N GLU A 90 -43.69 6.17 38.93
CA GLU A 90 -43.39 4.77 38.59
C GLU A 90 -42.66 4.69 37.25
N LEU A 91 -43.25 5.28 36.21
CA LEU A 91 -42.71 5.27 34.84
C LEU A 91 -41.34 5.94 34.75
N ALA A 92 -41.12 7.05 35.48
CA ALA A 92 -39.83 7.74 35.51
C ALA A 92 -38.69 6.87 36.07
N VAL A 93 -38.96 6.12 37.15
CA VAL A 93 -37.95 5.24 37.77
C VAL A 93 -37.73 3.96 36.94
N LEU A 94 -38.78 3.47 36.27
CA LEU A 94 -38.61 2.40 35.27
C LEU A 94 -37.72 2.87 34.11
N ALA A 95 -37.92 4.09 33.59
CA ALA A 95 -37.08 4.65 32.54
C ALA A 95 -35.60 4.71 32.97
N ALA A 96 -35.32 5.21 34.18
CA ALA A 96 -33.96 5.23 34.74
C ALA A 96 -33.37 3.80 34.88
N THR A 97 -34.19 2.83 35.26
CA THR A 97 -33.78 1.42 35.38
C THR A 97 -33.41 0.82 34.02
N VAL A 98 -34.24 1.04 32.98
CA VAL A 98 -33.98 0.60 31.60
C VAL A 98 -32.70 1.25 31.06
N ALA A 99 -32.46 2.53 31.37
CA ALA A 99 -31.26 3.28 30.98
C ALA A 99 -29.97 2.82 31.69
N GLY A 100 -30.05 1.94 32.71
CA GLY A 100 -28.89 1.52 33.51
C GLY A 100 -28.51 2.51 34.62
N GLY A 101 -29.44 3.37 35.01
CA GLY A 101 -29.30 4.45 35.99
C GLY A 101 -29.45 5.83 35.37
N TRP A 102 -29.48 6.85 36.23
CA TRP A 102 -29.58 8.27 35.87
C TRP A 102 -28.40 8.77 35.03
N ASN A 103 -27.30 8.02 34.97
CA ASN A 103 -26.14 8.28 34.11
C ASN A 103 -26.20 7.59 32.74
N ARG A 104 -27.33 6.94 32.38
CA ARG A 104 -27.58 6.32 31.06
C ARG A 104 -26.57 5.25 30.63
N ARG A 105 -25.95 4.51 31.56
CA ARG A 105 -24.89 3.51 31.26
C ARG A 105 -25.24 2.52 30.14
N LYS A 106 -26.53 2.19 29.94
CA LYS A 106 -26.99 1.22 28.92
C LYS A 106 -27.38 1.85 27.58
N LEU A 107 -27.32 3.18 27.44
CA LEU A 107 -27.72 3.91 26.24
C LEU A 107 -26.54 4.32 25.34
N TYR A 108 -25.30 3.96 25.69
CA TYR A 108 -24.09 4.27 24.93
C TYR A 108 -23.40 3.03 24.34
N PRO A 109 -22.69 3.19 23.21
CA PRO A 109 -21.76 2.17 22.69
C PRO A 109 -20.70 1.83 23.74
N GLY A 110 -20.49 0.55 24.02
CA GLY A 110 -19.58 0.07 25.09
C GLY A 110 -20.29 -0.50 26.32
N SER A 111 -21.63 -0.48 26.36
CA SER A 111 -22.44 -1.14 27.40
C SER A 111 -22.51 -2.68 27.32
N GLY A 112 -21.81 -3.29 26.37
CA GLY A 112 -21.84 -4.73 26.08
C GLY A 112 -23.04 -5.19 25.25
N ALA A 113 -23.97 -4.29 24.90
CA ALA A 113 -25.12 -4.54 24.03
C ALA A 113 -24.83 -4.17 22.57
N SER A 114 -25.52 -4.81 21.63
CA SER A 114 -25.49 -4.47 20.21
C SER A 114 -26.10 -3.08 19.95
N ALA A 115 -25.72 -2.44 18.83
CA ALA A 115 -26.27 -1.13 18.45
C ALA A 115 -27.80 -1.15 18.35
N GLN A 116 -28.39 -2.25 17.88
CA GLN A 116 -29.84 -2.43 17.81
C GLN A 116 -30.48 -2.46 19.21
N GLU A 117 -29.88 -3.17 20.17
CA GLU A 117 -30.37 -3.22 21.55
C GLU A 117 -30.26 -1.86 22.26
N VAL A 118 -29.17 -1.11 22.00
CA VAL A 118 -29.02 0.26 22.51
C VAL A 118 -30.13 1.16 21.94
N GLN A 119 -30.40 1.07 20.64
CA GLN A 119 -31.45 1.85 20.00
C GLN A 119 -32.85 1.50 20.54
N THR A 120 -33.18 0.22 20.66
CA THR A 120 -34.47 -0.21 21.25
C THR A 120 -34.63 0.27 22.69
N ARG A 121 -33.54 0.29 23.49
CA ARG A 121 -33.59 0.86 24.84
C ARG A 121 -33.83 2.36 24.84
N ARG A 122 -33.25 3.12 23.91
CA ARG A 122 -33.48 4.56 23.77
C ARG A 122 -34.96 4.85 23.49
N GLU A 123 -35.54 4.16 22.51
CA GLU A 123 -36.96 4.28 22.15
C GLU A 123 -37.87 3.93 23.34
N GLN A 124 -37.54 2.87 24.08
CA GLN A 124 -38.29 2.48 25.27
C GLN A 124 -38.20 3.53 26.39
N VAL A 125 -37.00 4.08 26.65
CA VAL A 125 -36.81 5.14 27.65
C VAL A 125 -37.59 6.39 27.25
N GLU A 126 -37.53 6.80 25.99
CA GLU A 126 -38.27 7.93 25.47
C GLU A 126 -39.79 7.75 25.66
N GLU A 127 -40.34 6.59 25.28
CA GLU A 127 -41.76 6.30 25.46
C GLU A 127 -42.17 6.40 26.94
N LEU A 128 -41.39 5.80 27.84
CA LEU A 128 -41.67 5.81 29.28
C LEU A 128 -41.63 7.22 29.87
N VAL A 129 -40.63 8.03 29.50
CA VAL A 129 -40.52 9.42 29.96
C VAL A 129 -41.68 10.27 29.43
N GLN A 130 -42.04 10.12 28.16
CA GLN A 130 -43.16 10.87 27.57
C GLN A 130 -44.49 10.50 28.23
N ARG A 131 -44.72 9.21 28.52
CA ARG A 131 -45.90 8.76 29.26
C ARG A 131 -45.90 9.29 30.69
N ALA A 132 -44.75 9.34 31.35
CA ALA A 132 -44.63 9.93 32.68
C ALA A 132 -44.99 11.42 32.69
N LEU A 133 -44.57 12.19 31.67
CA LEU A 133 -44.87 13.62 31.51
C LEU A 133 -46.33 13.91 31.08
N ASN A 134 -47.00 12.96 30.44
CA ASN A 134 -48.37 13.11 29.94
C ASN A 134 -49.42 12.40 30.81
N SER A 135 -49.09 12.15 32.08
CA SER A 135 -50.02 11.56 33.04
C SER A 135 -51.29 12.39 33.22
N THR A 136 -52.39 11.74 33.61
CA THR A 136 -53.71 12.36 33.85
C THR A 136 -53.76 13.19 35.13
N THR A 137 -52.79 12.98 36.03
CA THR A 137 -52.50 13.84 37.18
C THR A 137 -51.27 14.70 36.86
N PRO A 138 -51.04 15.83 37.59
CA PRO A 138 -49.83 16.62 37.41
C PRO A 138 -48.59 15.69 37.47
N PRO A 139 -47.71 15.73 36.45
CA PRO A 139 -46.56 14.84 36.39
C PRO A 139 -45.69 15.03 37.59
N ASP A 140 -45.06 13.94 37.99
CA ASP A 140 -44.18 13.95 39.10
C ASP A 140 -42.84 14.63 38.80
N GLN A 141 -42.20 15.22 39.82
CA GLN A 141 -40.85 15.80 39.68
C GLN A 141 -39.83 14.82 39.08
N LEU A 142 -39.92 13.51 39.37
CA LEU A 142 -39.02 12.50 38.82
C LEU A 142 -39.16 12.35 37.31
N ALA A 143 -40.33 12.61 36.73
CA ALA A 143 -40.51 12.57 35.28
C ALA A 143 -39.73 13.68 34.57
N PHE A 144 -39.64 14.87 35.19
CA PHE A 144 -38.84 15.97 34.68
C PHE A 144 -37.34 15.69 34.82
N PHE A 145 -36.89 15.11 35.94
CA PHE A 145 -35.51 14.63 36.06
C PHE A 145 -35.20 13.53 35.05
N ALA A 146 -36.13 12.61 34.79
CA ALA A 146 -35.93 11.57 33.79
C ALA A 146 -35.80 12.15 32.37
N TYR A 147 -36.55 13.21 32.05
CA TYR A 147 -36.37 13.93 30.80
C TYR A 147 -34.99 14.58 30.71
N MET A 148 -34.60 15.35 31.73
CA MET A 148 -33.30 16.04 31.79
C MET A 148 -32.11 15.07 31.73
N ASP A 149 -32.19 13.98 32.50
CA ASP A 149 -31.06 13.08 32.76
C ASP A 149 -31.07 11.82 31.91
N LEU A 150 -32.14 11.49 31.16
CA LEU A 150 -32.17 10.29 30.30
C LEU A 150 -32.36 10.56 28.80
N LEU A 151 -32.96 11.69 28.41
CA LEU A 151 -33.20 12.01 26.99
C LEU A 151 -32.13 12.93 26.38
N GLU A 152 -31.93 12.80 25.07
CA GLU A 152 -31.01 13.62 24.27
C GLU A 152 -31.61 14.99 23.95
N TRP A 153 -32.03 15.74 24.99
CA TRP A 153 -32.76 17.01 24.86
C TRP A 153 -32.01 18.12 24.10
N TYR A 154 -30.71 17.95 23.84
CA TYR A 154 -29.93 18.87 23.04
C TYR A 154 -30.32 18.87 21.55
N GLU A 155 -31.02 17.82 21.07
CA GLU A 155 -31.56 17.75 19.71
C GLU A 155 -32.76 18.69 19.51
N ASP A 156 -33.60 18.86 20.53
CA ASP A 156 -34.73 19.80 20.53
C ASP A 156 -34.78 20.62 21.84
N ARG A 157 -33.93 21.66 21.88
CA ARG A 157 -33.77 22.54 23.04
C ARG A 157 -35.01 23.39 23.32
N GLU A 158 -35.84 23.68 22.32
CA GLU A 158 -37.08 24.44 22.49
C GLU A 158 -38.14 23.58 23.18
N ALA A 159 -38.29 22.31 22.78
CA ALA A 159 -39.15 21.38 23.49
C ALA A 159 -38.71 21.18 24.95
N ALA A 160 -37.40 21.04 25.17
CA ALA A 160 -36.82 20.92 26.52
C ALA A 160 -37.09 22.16 27.38
N LEU A 161 -37.03 23.37 26.79
CA LEU A 161 -37.36 24.62 27.48
C LEU A 161 -38.82 24.62 27.95
N GLY A 162 -39.76 24.19 27.10
CA GLY A 162 -41.17 24.05 27.50
C GLY A 162 -41.37 23.04 28.63
N VAL A 163 -40.60 21.94 28.65
CA VAL A 163 -40.64 20.93 29.71
C VAL A 163 -40.14 21.50 31.04
N VAL A 164 -39.01 22.24 31.06
CA VAL A 164 -38.48 22.82 32.29
C VAL A 164 -39.33 23.96 32.83
N GLU A 165 -39.95 24.78 31.97
CA GLU A 165 -40.89 25.83 32.38
C GLU A 165 -42.14 25.25 33.04
N ARG A 166 -42.66 24.15 32.47
CA ARG A 166 -43.74 23.37 33.08
C ARG A 166 -43.29 22.77 34.43
N ALA A 167 -42.07 22.24 34.50
CA ALA A 167 -41.50 21.71 35.74
C ALA A 167 -41.45 22.78 36.83
N LEU A 168 -40.93 23.97 36.52
CA LEU A 168 -40.77 25.09 37.46
C LEU A 168 -42.10 25.69 37.93
N THR A 169 -43.14 25.61 37.10
CA THR A 169 -44.50 26.01 37.48
C THR A 169 -45.08 25.08 38.56
N LEU A 170 -44.76 23.79 38.49
CA LEU A 170 -45.23 22.79 39.45
C LEU A 170 -44.30 22.64 40.67
N TYR A 171 -42.99 22.74 40.43
CA TYR A 171 -41.92 22.45 41.38
C TYR A 171 -40.79 23.49 41.21
N PRO A 172 -40.73 24.53 42.06
CA PRO A 172 -39.71 25.58 41.98
C PRO A 172 -38.35 25.10 42.52
N LEU A 173 -37.77 24.08 41.89
CA LEU A 173 -36.53 23.43 42.29
C LEU A 173 -35.30 24.19 41.77
N ALA A 174 -34.22 24.19 42.56
CA ALA A 174 -32.96 24.79 42.16
C ALA A 174 -32.39 24.13 40.89
N SER A 175 -32.34 22.80 40.83
CA SER A 175 -31.85 22.04 39.66
C SER A 175 -32.60 22.36 38.36
N MET A 176 -33.92 22.56 38.42
CA MET A 176 -34.71 22.95 37.26
C MET A 176 -34.45 24.41 36.86
N THR A 177 -34.13 25.28 37.83
CA THR A 177 -33.76 26.68 37.56
C THR A 177 -32.39 26.75 36.87
N GLU A 178 -31.42 25.93 37.32
CA GLU A 178 -30.13 25.72 36.65
C GLU A 178 -30.32 25.24 35.21
N TRP A 179 -31.15 24.20 35.01
CA TRP A 179 -31.38 23.65 33.68
C TRP A 179 -32.09 24.65 32.73
N GLN A 180 -33.04 25.44 33.23
CA GLN A 180 -33.67 26.51 32.45
C GLN A 180 -32.65 27.57 32.01
N ALA A 181 -31.80 28.04 32.92
CA ALA A 181 -30.76 29.02 32.60
C ALA A 181 -29.80 28.47 31.52
N ARG A 182 -29.37 27.21 31.68
CA ARG A 182 -28.54 26.49 30.71
C ARG A 182 -29.18 26.42 29.33
N LEU A 183 -30.45 25.99 29.24
CA LEU A 183 -31.17 25.87 27.98
C LEU A 183 -31.28 27.22 27.26
N LEU A 184 -31.67 28.28 27.98
CA LEU A 184 -31.77 29.63 27.44
C LEU A 184 -30.41 30.13 26.91
N ARG A 185 -29.32 29.84 27.60
CA ARG A 185 -27.96 30.16 27.15
C ARG A 185 -27.60 29.41 25.85
N HIS A 186 -27.86 28.10 25.77
CA HIS A 186 -27.62 27.32 24.55
C HIS A 186 -28.56 27.66 23.38
N LEU A 187 -29.71 28.27 23.66
CA LEU A 187 -30.61 28.87 22.67
C LEU A 187 -30.19 30.30 22.27
N ASN A 188 -29.10 30.81 22.82
CA ASN A 188 -28.61 32.19 22.64
C ASN A 188 -29.67 33.25 23.04
N ARG A 189 -30.42 32.98 24.11
CA ARG A 189 -31.46 33.86 24.69
C ARG A 189 -31.33 33.96 26.21
N PRO A 190 -30.15 34.31 26.76
CA PRO A 190 -30.00 34.46 28.20
C PRO A 190 -31.00 35.51 28.74
N ASN A 191 -31.48 35.31 29.97
CA ASN A 191 -32.60 36.10 30.52
C ASN A 191 -32.30 36.59 31.95
N ASP A 192 -32.39 37.91 32.17
CA ASP A 192 -32.13 38.53 33.47
C ASP A 192 -33.06 38.05 34.58
N THR A 193 -34.34 37.83 34.30
CA THR A 193 -35.30 37.36 35.31
C THR A 193 -34.96 35.94 35.76
N VAL A 194 -34.62 35.07 34.81
CA VAL A 194 -34.20 33.70 35.10
C VAL A 194 -32.88 33.70 35.87
N PHE A 195 -31.92 34.53 35.47
CA PHE A 195 -30.65 34.67 36.17
C PHE A 195 -30.79 35.18 37.61
N ASN A 196 -31.61 36.21 37.85
CA ASN A 196 -31.90 36.68 39.21
C ASN A 196 -32.58 35.59 40.06
N THR A 197 -33.42 34.75 39.43
CA THR A 197 -34.03 33.60 40.10
C THR A 197 -33.00 32.52 40.42
N LEU A 198 -32.04 32.27 39.53
CA LEU A 198 -30.91 31.36 39.74
C LEU A 198 -30.08 31.80 40.96
N LEU A 199 -29.73 33.08 41.05
CA LEU A 199 -29.03 33.63 42.22
C LEU A 199 -29.86 33.50 43.52
N ALA A 200 -31.16 33.80 43.45
CA ALA A 200 -32.04 33.74 44.62
C ALA A 200 -32.29 32.31 45.14
N ARG A 201 -32.10 31.28 44.29
CA ARG A 201 -32.31 29.87 44.63
C ARG A 201 -31.02 29.06 44.78
N LEU A 202 -29.91 29.76 45.06
CA LEU A 202 -28.63 29.11 45.31
C LEU A 202 -28.77 28.05 46.42
N PRO A 203 -28.42 26.77 46.16
CA PRO A 203 -28.49 25.72 47.18
C PRO A 203 -27.41 25.93 48.26
N ASP A 204 -27.65 25.45 49.48
CA ASP A 204 -26.65 25.44 50.57
C ASP A 204 -26.41 24.02 51.10
N PRO A 205 -25.20 23.44 50.92
CA PRO A 205 -24.09 24.00 50.13
C PRO A 205 -24.37 23.96 48.61
N PRO A 206 -23.84 24.91 47.82
CA PRO A 206 -23.99 24.88 46.38
C PRO A 206 -23.12 23.79 45.76
N TRP A 207 -23.66 23.05 44.80
CA TRP A 207 -22.88 22.10 43.99
C TRP A 207 -22.19 22.83 42.84
N SER A 208 -21.11 22.22 42.32
CA SER A 208 -20.21 22.83 41.35
C SER A 208 -20.88 23.21 40.03
N SER A 209 -21.76 22.36 39.49
CA SER A 209 -22.45 22.63 38.22
C SER A 209 -23.40 23.83 38.31
N TYR A 210 -23.98 24.07 39.49
CA TYR A 210 -24.84 25.22 39.72
C TYR A 210 -24.04 26.52 39.66
N LEU A 211 -22.91 26.59 40.37
CA LEU A 211 -22.04 27.76 40.38
C LEU A 211 -21.45 28.03 39.00
N LYS A 212 -21.10 26.98 38.27
CA LYS A 212 -20.69 27.09 36.87
C LYS A 212 -21.78 27.74 36.01
N GLU A 213 -23.02 27.29 36.12
CA GLU A 213 -24.12 27.87 35.34
C GLU A 213 -24.42 29.33 35.73
N VAL A 214 -24.28 29.69 37.02
CA VAL A 214 -24.32 31.09 37.46
C VAL A 214 -23.22 31.89 36.77
N PHE A 215 -21.98 31.40 36.74
CA PHE A 215 -20.88 32.06 36.06
C PHE A 215 -21.12 32.23 34.55
N ASP A 216 -21.49 31.16 33.85
CA ASP A 216 -21.70 31.17 32.39
C ASP A 216 -22.89 32.06 32.00
N SER A 217 -23.98 32.02 32.77
CA SER A 217 -25.16 32.88 32.54
C SER A 217 -24.86 34.35 32.83
N ALA A 218 -24.06 34.64 33.86
CA ALA A 218 -23.62 36.00 34.15
C ALA A 218 -22.77 36.57 33.01
N LEU A 219 -21.84 35.78 32.47
CA LEU A 219 -21.05 36.18 31.29
C LEU A 219 -21.91 36.40 30.06
N ALA A 220 -22.88 35.52 29.78
CA ALA A 220 -23.78 35.65 28.64
C ALA A 220 -24.69 36.90 28.71
N LEU A 221 -24.95 37.42 29.92
CA LEU A 221 -25.70 38.65 30.18
C LEU A 221 -24.81 39.89 30.37
N SER A 222 -23.49 39.77 30.18
CA SER A 222 -22.52 40.84 30.45
C SER A 222 -22.56 41.36 31.91
N ARG A 223 -22.96 40.51 32.87
CA ARG A 223 -23.04 40.80 34.31
C ARG A 223 -21.75 40.39 35.03
N TYR A 224 -20.67 41.09 34.70
CA TYR A 224 -19.30 40.72 35.10
C TYR A 224 -19.03 40.71 36.62
N ASP A 225 -19.72 41.54 37.39
CA ASP A 225 -19.58 41.56 38.85
C ASP A 225 -20.22 40.31 39.48
N ASP A 226 -21.37 39.87 38.94
CA ASP A 226 -22.01 38.63 39.39
C ASP A 226 -21.19 37.39 38.98
N ALA A 227 -20.57 37.41 37.79
CA ALA A 227 -19.62 36.37 37.38
C ALA A 227 -18.42 36.29 38.34
N SER A 228 -17.91 37.44 38.78
CA SER A 228 -16.82 37.51 39.78
C SER A 228 -17.28 36.96 41.14
N GLY A 229 -18.49 37.30 41.57
CA GLY A 229 -19.08 36.77 42.80
C GLY A 229 -19.31 35.26 42.76
N ALA A 230 -19.65 34.70 41.59
CA ALA A 230 -19.74 33.25 41.41
C ALA A 230 -18.38 32.56 41.63
N LEU A 231 -17.29 33.15 41.14
CA LEU A 231 -15.94 32.66 41.38
C LEU A 231 -15.50 32.75 42.85
N ASP A 232 -15.89 33.82 43.56
CA ASP A 232 -15.64 33.95 45.01
C ASP A 232 -16.34 32.83 45.80
N LEU A 233 -17.58 32.50 45.43
CA LEU A 233 -18.32 31.38 46.02
C LEU A 233 -17.66 30.03 45.67
N PHE A 234 -17.18 29.87 44.43
CA PHE A 234 -16.44 28.68 43.99
C PHE A 234 -15.18 28.49 44.84
N GLU A 235 -14.42 29.56 45.07
CA GLU A 235 -13.23 29.56 45.93
C GLU A 235 -13.58 29.22 47.39
N GLN A 236 -14.64 29.82 47.94
CA GLN A 236 -15.01 29.60 49.33
C GLN A 236 -15.52 28.17 49.60
N LYS A 237 -16.32 27.63 48.69
CA LYS A 237 -17.11 26.40 48.91
C LYS A 237 -16.48 25.15 48.31
N LEU A 238 -15.68 25.30 47.24
CA LEU A 238 -15.16 24.18 46.44
C LEU A 238 -13.63 24.14 46.37
N ARG A 239 -12.92 25.02 47.10
CA ARG A 239 -11.46 24.92 47.24
C ARG A 239 -11.10 23.55 47.81
N ASN A 240 -10.44 22.76 46.98
CA ASN A 240 -9.84 21.49 47.35
C ASN A 240 -8.35 21.75 47.64
N GLU A 241 -7.89 21.53 48.87
CA GLU A 241 -6.51 21.83 49.31
C GLU A 241 -5.43 20.99 48.59
N ILE A 242 -5.82 20.04 47.73
CA ILE A 242 -4.96 19.08 47.06
C ILE A 242 -4.55 19.53 45.63
N ASP A 243 -5.23 20.49 45.00
CA ASP A 243 -4.89 20.97 43.64
C ASP A 243 -3.89 22.15 43.68
N PRO A 244 -2.61 21.93 43.33
CA PRO A 244 -1.55 22.94 43.45
C PRO A 244 -1.68 24.10 42.45
N VAL A 245 -2.57 24.00 41.46
CA VAL A 245 -2.79 25.02 40.43
C VAL A 245 -4.20 25.61 40.45
N PHE A 246 -5.01 25.29 41.46
CA PHE A 246 -6.38 25.79 41.61
C PHE A 246 -6.46 27.32 41.59
N ASP A 247 -5.58 27.99 42.35
CA ASP A 247 -5.55 29.45 42.43
C ASP A 247 -5.17 30.09 41.08
N ALA A 248 -4.31 29.42 40.30
CA ALA A 248 -3.95 29.88 38.95
C ALA A 248 -5.14 29.77 37.98
N ARG A 249 -5.89 28.66 38.03
CA ARG A 249 -7.12 28.48 37.24
C ARG A 249 -8.17 29.54 37.56
N LEU A 250 -8.37 29.84 38.83
CA LEU A 250 -9.31 30.88 39.26
C LEU A 250 -8.85 32.27 38.79
N ALA A 251 -7.56 32.58 38.92
CA ALA A 251 -7.00 33.84 38.44
C ALA A 251 -7.14 34.00 36.91
N ILE A 252 -7.04 32.91 36.14
CA ILE A 252 -7.31 32.91 34.70
C ILE A 252 -8.78 33.21 34.43
N LEU A 253 -9.74 32.59 35.13
CA LEU A 253 -11.16 32.90 34.94
C LEU A 253 -11.48 34.36 35.29
N ARG A 254 -10.84 34.92 36.33
CA ARG A 254 -10.96 36.35 36.67
C ARG A 254 -10.41 37.25 35.56
N ALA A 255 -9.24 36.93 34.99
CA ALA A 255 -8.69 37.66 33.84
C ALA A 255 -9.57 37.50 32.59
N TYR A 256 -10.24 36.37 32.42
CA TYR A 256 -11.20 36.14 31.35
C TYR A 256 -12.45 37.03 31.49
N ILE A 257 -13.01 37.17 32.71
CA ILE A 257 -14.07 38.15 32.98
C ILE A 257 -13.62 39.56 32.53
N GLU A 258 -12.40 39.98 32.88
CA GLU A 258 -11.89 41.29 32.48
C GLU A 258 -11.70 41.42 30.96
N LEU A 259 -11.32 40.35 30.24
CA LEU A 259 -11.30 40.35 28.77
C LEU A 259 -12.70 40.59 28.20
N ARG A 260 -13.71 39.84 28.67
CA ARG A 260 -15.10 40.01 28.22
C ARG A 260 -15.62 41.42 28.51
N ARG A 261 -15.36 41.93 29.72
CA ARG A 261 -15.70 43.31 30.12
C ARG A 261 -15.03 44.35 29.21
N ALA A 262 -13.78 44.12 28.79
CA ALA A 262 -13.09 45.01 27.87
C ALA A 262 -13.70 45.00 26.46
N LEU A 263 -14.10 43.84 25.95
CA LEU A 263 -14.74 43.70 24.64
C LEU A 263 -16.12 44.38 24.59
N ASP A 264 -16.81 44.48 25.72
CA ASP A 264 -18.12 45.15 25.87
C ASP A 264 -18.07 46.66 26.16
N ALA A 265 -16.88 47.28 26.09
CA ALA A 265 -16.60 48.73 26.25
C ALA A 265 -16.13 49.25 27.63
N ASP A 266 -15.44 48.45 28.45
CA ASP A 266 -14.54 48.95 29.52
C ASP A 266 -13.05 48.70 29.18
N PRO A 267 -12.38 49.59 28.43
CA PRO A 267 -10.97 49.40 28.09
C PRO A 267 -10.04 49.29 29.31
N GLY A 268 -10.44 49.83 30.47
CA GLY A 268 -9.66 49.73 31.72
C GLY A 268 -9.62 48.30 32.28
N ALA A 269 -10.61 47.47 31.94
CA ALA A 269 -10.64 46.06 32.29
C ALA A 269 -9.48 45.29 31.66
N ALA A 270 -9.14 45.56 30.40
CA ALA A 270 -8.07 44.86 29.71
C ALA A 270 -6.71 45.04 30.42
N VAL A 271 -6.44 46.22 30.97
CA VAL A 271 -5.21 46.50 31.75
C VAL A 271 -5.17 45.71 33.06
N ARG A 272 -6.30 45.63 33.78
CA ARG A 272 -6.40 44.84 35.02
C ARG A 272 -6.24 43.34 34.74
N GLY A 273 -6.95 42.84 33.74
CA GLY A 273 -6.87 41.45 33.28
C GLY A 273 -5.43 41.10 32.86
N LEU A 274 -4.78 41.97 32.07
CA LEU A 274 -3.42 41.76 31.60
C LEU A 274 -2.42 41.66 32.76
N ALA A 275 -2.52 42.54 33.76
CA ALA A 275 -1.67 42.48 34.95
C ALA A 275 -1.89 41.19 35.77
N GLY A 276 -3.15 40.76 35.90
CA GLY A 276 -3.54 39.53 36.59
C GLY A 276 -2.95 38.29 35.91
N VAL A 277 -3.21 38.10 34.62
CA VAL A 277 -2.72 36.93 33.88
C VAL A 277 -1.20 36.93 33.72
N THR A 278 -0.55 38.09 33.62
CA THR A 278 0.92 38.18 33.61
C THR A 278 1.54 37.63 34.90
N THR A 279 0.89 37.86 36.04
CA THR A 279 1.31 37.29 37.32
C THR A 279 1.14 35.77 37.32
N VAL A 280 0.04 35.27 36.74
CA VAL A 280 -0.18 33.82 36.59
C VAL A 280 0.90 33.19 35.71
N CYS A 281 1.21 33.73 34.55
CA CYS A 281 2.27 33.22 33.67
C CYS A 281 3.62 33.11 34.41
N ARG A 282 3.97 34.14 35.21
CA ARG A 282 5.19 34.14 36.01
C ARG A 282 5.18 33.06 37.09
N ASN A 283 4.05 32.86 37.77
CA ASN A 283 3.92 31.87 38.84
C ASN A 283 3.87 30.43 38.32
N LEU A 284 3.32 30.22 37.12
CA LEU A 284 3.29 28.91 36.46
C LEU A 284 4.65 28.52 35.85
N SER A 285 5.55 29.47 35.66
CA SER A 285 6.88 29.22 35.12
C SER A 285 7.66 28.24 36.03
N GLY A 286 7.97 27.05 35.50
CA GLY A 286 8.71 26.00 36.23
C GLY A 286 7.86 25.08 37.10
N VAL A 287 6.53 25.21 37.09
CA VAL A 287 5.62 24.25 37.73
C VAL A 287 5.49 23.02 36.82
N ALA A 288 5.89 21.84 37.33
CA ALA A 288 5.82 20.60 36.56
C ALA A 288 4.37 20.24 36.20
N ARG A 289 4.13 19.77 34.97
CA ARG A 289 2.81 19.32 34.47
C ARG A 289 1.74 20.43 34.36
N ALA A 290 2.16 21.69 34.25
CA ALA A 290 1.27 22.85 34.07
C ALA A 290 1.30 23.41 32.63
N GLU A 291 1.80 22.66 31.65
CA GLU A 291 2.08 23.16 30.29
C GLU A 291 0.81 23.65 29.58
N ASN A 292 -0.30 22.91 29.69
CA ASN A 292 -1.59 23.31 29.12
C ASN A 292 -2.13 24.59 29.77
N LEU A 293 -1.97 24.73 31.08
CA LEU A 293 -2.43 25.91 31.81
C LEU A 293 -1.57 27.14 31.48
N HIS A 294 -0.27 26.94 31.26
CA HIS A 294 0.65 27.99 30.81
C HIS A 294 0.29 28.46 29.39
N LEU A 295 -0.01 27.53 28.47
CA LEU A 295 -0.46 27.85 27.12
C LEU A 295 -1.77 28.65 27.15
N LEU A 296 -2.75 28.21 27.94
CA LEU A 296 -4.03 28.89 28.11
C LEU A 296 -3.84 30.32 28.66
N ALA A 297 -3.02 30.47 29.71
CA ALA A 297 -2.69 31.79 30.26
C ALA A 297 -1.99 32.70 29.23
N ALA A 298 -1.10 32.15 28.40
CA ALA A 298 -0.42 32.90 27.34
C ALA A 298 -1.40 33.34 26.22
N LYS A 299 -2.35 32.48 25.82
CA LYS A 299 -3.43 32.84 24.86
C LYS A 299 -4.29 33.98 25.41
N LEU A 300 -4.72 33.90 26.67
CA LEU A 300 -5.48 34.95 27.34
C LEU A 300 -4.69 36.26 27.45
N ARG A 301 -3.41 36.18 27.82
CA ARG A 301 -2.50 37.33 27.88
C ARG A 301 -2.36 37.99 26.52
N LEU A 302 -2.25 37.21 25.44
CA LEU A 302 -2.19 37.71 24.07
C LEU A 302 -3.47 38.47 23.70
N ALA A 303 -4.65 37.92 23.99
CA ALA A 303 -5.93 38.57 23.70
C ALA A 303 -6.07 39.91 24.43
N LEU A 304 -5.75 39.96 25.72
CA LEU A 304 -5.75 41.19 26.52
C LEU A 304 -4.70 42.21 26.02
N ALA A 305 -3.51 41.74 25.63
CA ALA A 305 -2.47 42.59 25.05
C ALA A 305 -2.90 43.17 23.68
N ALA A 306 -3.65 42.41 22.88
CA ALA A 306 -4.20 42.89 21.61
C ALA A 306 -5.24 44.00 21.82
N VAL A 307 -6.10 43.89 22.84
CA VAL A 307 -7.08 44.93 23.19
C VAL A 307 -6.40 46.21 23.72
N THR A 308 -5.35 46.06 24.54
CA THR A 308 -4.60 47.20 25.12
C THR A 308 -3.61 47.84 24.16
N GLY A 309 -3.18 47.12 23.12
CA GLY A 309 -2.10 47.54 22.22
C GLY A 309 -0.70 47.46 22.84
N ASP A 310 -0.52 46.68 23.91
CA ASP A 310 0.78 46.50 24.58
C ASP A 310 1.71 45.60 23.76
N ALA A 311 2.62 46.22 23.00
CA ALA A 311 3.57 45.53 22.13
C ALA A 311 4.52 44.57 22.85
N GLU A 312 4.91 44.87 24.11
CA GLU A 312 5.82 43.99 24.86
C GLU A 312 5.10 42.70 25.26
N SER A 313 3.90 42.82 25.82
CA SER A 313 3.08 41.65 26.18
C SER A 313 2.61 40.86 24.96
N LEU A 314 2.34 41.51 23.82
CA LEU A 314 2.07 40.82 22.55
C LEU A 314 3.24 39.93 22.15
N ARG A 315 4.46 40.49 22.12
CA ARG A 315 5.68 39.76 21.78
C ARG A 315 5.90 38.59 22.73
N GLU A 316 5.94 38.85 24.03
CA GLU A 316 6.21 37.80 25.03
C GLU A 316 5.18 36.65 24.97
N SER A 317 3.90 36.98 24.81
CA SER A 317 2.83 35.97 24.76
C SER A 317 2.92 35.14 23.49
N ALA A 318 3.12 35.79 22.33
CA ALA A 318 3.26 35.09 21.06
C ALA A 318 4.52 34.22 21.02
N THR A 319 5.67 34.71 21.49
CA THR A 319 6.90 33.91 21.63
C THR A 319 6.69 32.71 22.55
N SER A 320 5.99 32.91 23.69
CA SER A 320 5.65 31.82 24.62
C SER A 320 4.77 30.77 23.96
N ILE A 321 3.71 31.17 23.24
CA ILE A 321 2.81 30.25 22.53
C ILE A 321 3.60 29.46 21.49
N LEU A 322 4.42 30.13 20.66
CA LEU A 322 5.27 29.46 19.67
C LEU A 322 6.23 28.48 20.32
N GLY A 323 6.88 28.87 21.43
CA GLY A 323 7.79 28.01 22.18
C GLY A 323 7.10 26.74 22.67
N THR A 324 5.90 26.86 23.23
CA THR A 324 5.11 25.70 23.65
C THR A 324 4.68 24.86 22.45
N VAL A 325 4.02 25.44 21.45
CA VAL A 325 3.47 24.73 20.28
C VAL A 325 4.55 24.00 19.46
N TRP A 326 5.78 24.54 19.39
CA TRP A 326 6.91 23.85 18.73
C TRP A 326 7.58 22.79 19.60
N ALA A 327 7.39 22.84 20.92
CA ALA A 327 7.99 21.89 21.86
C ALA A 327 7.09 20.70 22.17
N VAL A 328 5.76 20.81 22.04
CA VAL A 328 4.83 19.73 22.41
C VAL A 328 4.85 18.60 21.37
N GLU A 329 4.93 17.35 21.87
CA GLU A 329 4.89 16.11 21.06
C GLU A 329 3.47 15.57 20.83
N ASP A 330 2.49 16.15 21.52
CA ASP A 330 1.07 16.11 21.19
C ASP A 330 0.76 17.36 20.37
N ALA A 331 -0.14 17.27 19.40
CA ALA A 331 -0.84 18.47 18.92
C ALA A 331 -1.90 18.77 20.00
N PRO A 332 -1.67 19.65 20.99
CA PRO A 332 -2.79 20.17 21.75
C PRO A 332 -3.72 20.85 20.74
N ASP A 333 -4.99 20.99 21.11
CA ASP A 333 -5.88 21.92 20.43
C ASP A 333 -5.21 23.31 20.47
N TYR A 334 -4.44 23.60 19.42
CA TYR A 334 -3.61 24.79 19.34
C TYR A 334 -4.46 25.99 18.93
N SER A 335 -5.79 25.81 18.85
CA SER A 335 -6.76 26.86 18.59
C SER A 335 -6.42 28.09 19.42
N PRO A 336 -6.01 29.20 18.77
CA PRO A 336 -5.63 30.42 19.47
C PRO A 336 -6.87 31.21 19.93
N GLY A 337 -8.07 30.82 19.47
CA GLY A 337 -9.32 31.51 19.79
C GLY A 337 -10.09 30.90 20.96
N TYR A 338 -9.80 29.67 21.35
CA TYR A 338 -10.61 28.95 22.33
C TYR A 338 -9.80 27.93 23.13
N ASP A 339 -10.18 27.67 24.37
CA ASP A 339 -9.66 26.56 25.18
C ASP A 339 -10.69 26.05 26.20
N LEU A 340 -10.47 24.82 26.67
CA LEU A 340 -11.24 24.19 27.74
C LEU A 340 -10.39 24.10 29.01
N MET A 341 -10.91 24.61 30.13
CA MET A 341 -10.21 24.59 31.41
C MET A 341 -10.99 23.86 32.49
N GLN A 342 -10.41 22.79 33.03
CA GLN A 342 -10.99 22.11 34.18
C GLN A 342 -10.70 22.87 35.49
N VAL A 343 -11.72 23.11 36.31
CA VAL A 343 -11.63 23.68 37.66
C VAL A 343 -12.51 22.87 38.60
N GLY A 344 -11.88 22.12 39.51
CA GLY A 344 -12.60 21.08 40.26
C GLY A 344 -13.17 20.01 39.33
N ASP A 345 -14.45 19.69 39.49
CA ASP A 345 -15.18 18.72 38.65
C ASP A 345 -15.82 19.36 37.40
N GLU A 346 -15.66 20.68 37.22
CA GLU A 346 -16.31 21.43 36.15
C GLU A 346 -15.34 21.83 35.04
N THR A 347 -15.83 21.91 33.81
CA THR A 347 -15.05 22.35 32.63
C THR A 347 -15.56 23.68 32.12
N PHE A 348 -14.72 24.71 32.16
CA PHE A 348 -15.03 26.07 31.70
C PHE A 348 -14.55 26.29 30.27
N GLU A 349 -15.38 26.99 29.50
CA GLU A 349 -15.10 27.39 28.13
C GLU A 349 -14.50 28.80 28.12
N VAL A 350 -13.30 28.95 27.56
CA VAL A 350 -12.57 30.23 27.53
C VAL A 350 -12.37 30.67 26.08
N ASP A 351 -13.14 31.67 25.65
CA ASP A 351 -13.10 32.23 24.30
C ASP A 351 -12.24 33.51 24.27
N PHE A 352 -11.06 33.42 23.67
CA PHE A 352 -10.10 34.52 23.58
C PHE A 352 -10.46 35.55 22.49
N GLY A 353 -11.49 35.28 21.68
CA GLY A 353 -11.86 36.10 20.54
C GLY A 353 -10.77 36.15 19.46
N VAL A 354 -10.81 37.16 18.59
CA VAL A 354 -9.90 37.30 17.44
C VAL A 354 -8.59 38.05 17.76
N GLY A 355 -8.22 38.18 19.03
CA GLY A 355 -7.03 38.97 19.45
C GLY A 355 -5.72 38.50 18.81
N TYR A 356 -5.59 37.20 18.54
CA TYR A 356 -4.45 36.60 17.87
C TYR A 356 -4.32 37.00 16.37
N GLN A 357 -5.39 37.50 15.75
CA GLN A 357 -5.40 37.97 14.35
C GLN A 357 -4.93 39.43 14.22
N ALA A 358 -4.70 40.13 15.33
CA ALA A 358 -4.30 41.53 15.29
C ALA A 358 -2.95 41.67 14.53
N PRO A 359 -2.86 42.53 13.49
CA PRO A 359 -1.62 42.73 12.74
C PRO A 359 -0.42 43.15 13.61
N ALA A 360 -0.71 43.78 14.75
CA ALA A 360 0.27 44.16 15.76
C ALA A 360 1.02 42.96 16.37
N VAL A 361 0.41 41.77 16.40
CA VAL A 361 1.07 40.54 16.92
C VAL A 361 2.28 40.20 16.07
N VAL A 362 2.11 40.10 14.74
CA VAL A 362 3.20 39.81 13.81
C VAL A 362 4.23 40.94 13.83
N ALA A 363 3.79 42.20 13.86
CA ALA A 363 4.69 43.35 13.90
C ALA A 363 5.57 43.40 15.18
N ALA A 364 5.11 42.82 16.29
CA ALA A 364 5.84 42.78 17.56
C ALA A 364 6.91 41.65 17.61
N LEU A 365 6.83 40.66 16.73
CA LEU A 365 7.72 39.50 16.71
C LEU A 365 9.01 39.76 15.90
N PRO A 366 10.14 39.12 16.24
CA PRO A 366 11.33 39.10 15.38
C PRO A 366 11.09 38.26 14.11
N ALA A 367 11.86 38.52 13.04
CA ALA A 367 11.62 37.94 11.70
C ALA A 367 11.40 36.42 11.67
N GLN A 368 12.19 35.65 12.42
CA GLN A 368 12.03 34.18 12.49
C GLN A 368 10.71 33.76 13.15
N GLU A 369 10.30 34.46 14.20
CA GLU A 369 9.04 34.18 14.91
C GLU A 369 7.83 34.69 14.13
N GLN A 370 7.99 35.75 13.32
CA GLN A 370 6.96 36.17 12.36
C GLN A 370 6.60 35.03 11.41
N THR A 371 7.60 34.38 10.80
CA THR A 371 7.36 33.23 9.91
C THR A 371 6.65 32.09 10.65
N LYS A 372 7.08 31.74 11.86
CA LYS A 372 6.43 30.68 12.66
C LYS A 372 5.00 31.06 13.05
N TRP A 373 4.75 32.31 13.42
CA TRP A 373 3.41 32.80 13.74
C TRP A 373 2.48 32.75 12.53
N THR A 374 2.92 33.28 11.39
CA THR A 374 2.15 33.22 10.15
C THR A 374 1.89 31.78 9.72
N LEU A 375 2.87 30.88 9.90
CA LEU A 375 2.69 29.46 9.61
C LEU A 375 1.67 28.80 10.54
N LEU A 376 1.69 29.12 11.83
CA LEU A 376 0.69 28.64 12.79
C LEU A 376 -0.72 29.10 12.42
N MET A 377 -0.86 30.36 11.99
CA MET A 377 -2.15 30.89 11.51
C MET A 377 -2.58 30.26 10.18
N ALA A 378 -1.65 30.00 9.27
CA ALA A 378 -1.93 29.32 8.02
C ALA A 378 -2.40 27.88 8.27
N LEU A 379 -1.71 27.13 9.13
CA LEU A 379 -2.12 25.78 9.53
C LEU A 379 -3.54 25.81 10.13
N ARG A 380 -3.83 26.75 11.02
CA ARG A 380 -5.18 26.90 11.60
C ARG A 380 -6.26 26.96 10.53
N LEU A 381 -6.09 27.81 9.51
CA LEU A 381 -7.06 27.94 8.41
C LEU A 381 -7.26 26.60 7.67
N ILE A 382 -6.20 25.82 7.50
CA ILE A 382 -6.30 24.49 6.87
C ILE A 382 -7.10 23.49 7.73
N TYR A 383 -6.98 23.56 9.06
CA TYR A 383 -7.69 22.63 9.95
C TYR A 383 -9.13 23.05 10.26
N GLU A 384 -9.45 24.34 10.20
CA GLU A 384 -10.79 24.85 10.53
C GLU A 384 -11.71 25.01 9.31
N ASP A 385 -11.17 25.33 8.12
CA ASP A 385 -11.99 25.58 6.93
C ASP A 385 -12.30 24.27 6.17
N GLU A 386 -13.54 24.10 5.70
CA GLU A 386 -13.92 22.98 4.82
C GLU A 386 -13.23 23.06 3.45
N GLU A 387 -12.89 24.27 2.97
CA GLU A 387 -12.15 24.50 1.74
C GLU A 387 -10.75 25.09 2.03
N PRO A 388 -9.67 24.51 1.47
CA PRO A 388 -8.31 24.95 1.79
C PRO A 388 -8.02 26.37 1.27
N ASN A 389 -7.70 27.28 2.20
CA ASN A 389 -7.35 28.66 1.89
C ASN A 389 -6.09 28.74 1.01
N ALA A 390 -6.24 29.22 -0.22
CA ALA A 390 -5.15 29.25 -1.21
C ALA A 390 -3.90 30.04 -0.75
N SER A 391 -4.08 31.14 -0.02
CA SER A 391 -2.96 31.95 0.48
C SER A 391 -2.23 31.24 1.63
N ALA A 392 -2.97 30.54 2.49
CA ALA A 392 -2.40 29.71 3.54
C ALA A 392 -1.61 28.54 2.94
N CYS A 393 -2.17 27.84 1.94
CA CYS A 393 -1.50 26.77 1.22
C CYS A 393 -0.19 27.24 0.56
N GLU A 394 -0.21 28.41 -0.11
CA GLU A 394 0.98 28.97 -0.74
C GLU A 394 2.07 29.30 0.29
N PHE A 395 1.68 29.91 1.42
CA PHE A 395 2.62 30.23 2.49
C PHE A 395 3.23 28.96 3.11
N ILE A 396 2.41 27.94 3.38
CA ILE A 396 2.84 26.64 3.90
C ILE A 396 3.78 25.95 2.89
N ALA A 397 3.45 25.98 1.59
CA ALA A 397 4.28 25.35 0.57
C ALA A 397 5.69 25.98 0.49
N GLN A 398 5.78 27.30 0.71
CA GLN A 398 7.05 28.03 0.67
C GLN A 398 7.89 27.87 1.95
N HIS A 399 7.27 27.89 3.13
CA HIS A 399 7.98 28.02 4.42
C HIS A 399 7.85 26.80 5.33
N GLY A 400 6.86 25.93 5.09
CA GLY A 400 6.48 24.86 6.00
C GLY A 400 7.58 23.81 6.18
N ALA A 401 8.27 23.42 5.11
CA ALA A 401 9.30 22.38 5.19
C ALA A 401 10.43 22.74 6.17
N GLU A 402 10.80 24.02 6.25
CA GLU A 402 11.85 24.52 7.13
C GLU A 402 11.34 24.87 8.53
N TRP A 403 10.16 25.49 8.63
CA TRP A 403 9.72 26.14 9.87
C TRP A 403 8.58 25.45 10.61
N ALA A 404 7.88 24.49 9.99
CA ALA A 404 6.73 23.85 10.61
C ALA A 404 7.10 23.02 11.85
N PRO A 405 6.19 22.95 12.85
CA PRO A 405 6.35 22.02 13.95
C PRO A 405 6.19 20.59 13.45
N ALA A 406 6.85 19.65 14.14
CA ALA A 406 6.95 18.27 13.66
C ALA A 406 5.59 17.55 13.57
N TRP A 407 4.62 17.91 14.42
CA TRP A 407 3.26 17.38 14.38
C TRP A 407 2.49 17.80 13.12
N ALA A 408 2.84 18.94 12.51
CA ALA A 408 2.21 19.46 11.29
C ALA A 408 2.93 19.01 10.00
N ALA A 409 4.10 18.37 10.13
CA ALA A 409 4.99 18.09 9.00
C ALA A 409 4.35 17.19 7.93
N ARG A 410 3.39 16.33 8.31
CA ARG A 410 2.58 15.55 7.35
C ARG A 410 1.74 16.45 6.46
N GLU A 411 1.00 17.36 7.07
CA GLU A 411 0.09 18.26 6.36
C GLU A 411 0.87 19.22 5.46
N VAL A 412 2.02 19.67 5.93
CA VAL A 412 2.97 20.46 5.15
C VAL A 412 3.42 19.70 3.90
N ALA A 413 3.81 18.42 4.03
CA ALA A 413 4.22 17.61 2.88
C ALA A 413 3.07 17.47 1.86
N ASN A 414 1.84 17.21 2.33
CA ASN A 414 0.64 17.14 1.47
C ASN A 414 0.43 18.43 0.68
N ILE A 415 0.44 19.57 1.37
CA ILE A 415 0.20 20.88 0.76
C ILE A 415 1.30 21.22 -0.27
N ILE A 416 2.56 20.90 0.04
CA ILE A 416 3.67 21.10 -0.91
C ILE A 416 3.44 20.27 -2.18
N LEU A 417 3.08 18.99 -2.05
CA LEU A 417 2.87 18.10 -3.18
C LEU A 417 1.62 18.44 -4.00
N ALA A 418 0.56 18.93 -3.35
CA ALA A 418 -0.68 19.36 -4.01
C ALA A 418 -0.60 20.78 -4.63
N SER A 419 0.47 21.53 -4.37
CA SER A 419 0.61 22.89 -4.88
C SER A 419 0.77 22.93 -6.41
N LYS A 420 0.45 24.08 -7.03
CA LYS A 420 0.57 24.27 -8.50
C LYS A 420 1.98 24.04 -9.04
N ALA A 421 3.00 24.28 -8.22
CA ALA A 421 4.40 24.10 -8.53
C ALA A 421 5.06 23.31 -7.38
N PRO A 422 4.86 21.99 -7.33
CA PRO A 422 5.24 21.19 -6.18
C PRO A 422 6.76 21.16 -6.03
N ASN A 423 7.25 21.62 -4.88
CA ASN A 423 8.65 21.49 -4.50
C ASN A 423 8.84 20.14 -3.79
N ALA A 424 8.96 19.08 -4.60
CA ALA A 424 9.00 17.72 -4.08
C ALA A 424 10.18 17.48 -3.12
N ARG A 425 11.30 18.18 -3.32
CA ARG A 425 12.44 18.17 -2.38
C ARG A 425 12.05 18.65 -0.99
N ASN A 426 11.38 19.80 -0.88
CA ASN A 426 10.90 20.31 0.42
C ASN A 426 9.85 19.39 1.05
N ALA A 427 8.99 18.75 0.25
CA ALA A 427 8.07 17.73 0.76
C ALA A 427 8.86 16.56 1.38
N GLY A 428 9.90 16.07 0.70
CA GLY A 428 10.80 15.02 1.22
C GLY A 428 11.40 15.35 2.58
N ARG A 429 11.84 16.60 2.78
CA ARG A 429 12.33 17.08 4.09
C ARG A 429 11.26 17.04 5.17
N ALA A 430 10.05 17.52 4.85
CA ALA A 430 8.92 17.48 5.77
C ALA A 430 8.51 16.04 6.14
N LEU A 431 8.57 15.10 5.19
CA LEU A 431 8.30 13.68 5.43
C LEU A 431 9.24 13.09 6.50
N VAL A 432 10.54 13.38 6.44
CA VAL A 432 11.50 12.90 7.44
C VAL A 432 11.15 13.41 8.84
N ARG A 433 10.82 14.71 8.96
CA ARG A 433 10.41 15.29 10.25
C ARG A 433 9.15 14.65 10.80
N TYR A 434 8.19 14.35 9.93
CA TYR A 434 6.96 13.65 10.32
C TYR A 434 7.26 12.21 10.76
N CYS A 435 8.10 11.46 10.05
CA CYS A 435 8.53 10.12 10.45
C CYS A 435 9.19 10.12 11.83
N LEU A 436 10.09 11.08 12.09
CA LEU A 436 10.74 11.23 13.39
C LEU A 436 9.76 11.60 14.50
N TYR A 437 8.73 12.37 14.18
CA TYR A 437 7.65 12.70 15.11
C TYR A 437 6.82 11.46 15.49
N ILE A 438 6.32 10.71 14.50
CA ILE A 438 5.50 9.52 14.77
C ILE A 438 6.31 8.39 15.42
N GLU A 439 7.61 8.27 15.10
CA GLU A 439 8.52 7.31 15.73
C GLU A 439 8.67 7.62 17.22
N ARG A 440 8.93 8.87 17.59
CA ARG A 440 9.00 9.28 19.00
C ARG A 440 7.70 9.04 19.75
N ARG A 441 6.58 9.36 19.10
CA ARG A 441 5.25 9.32 19.71
C ARG A 441 4.69 7.91 19.87
N PHE A 442 4.76 7.10 18.82
CA PHE A 442 4.09 5.80 18.76
C PHE A 442 5.07 4.63 18.85
N GLY A 443 6.38 4.87 18.80
CA GLY A 443 7.41 3.85 18.83
C GLY A 443 7.15 2.77 17.78
N SER A 444 7.07 1.52 18.23
CA SER A 444 6.81 0.36 17.36
C SER A 444 5.41 0.35 16.73
N ARG A 445 4.48 1.21 17.16
CA ARG A 445 3.12 1.34 16.58
C ARG A 445 3.05 2.38 15.47
N ALA A 446 4.15 3.08 15.15
CA ALA A 446 4.19 3.99 14.01
C ALA A 446 3.80 3.24 12.72
N SER A 447 2.75 3.70 12.05
CA SER A 447 2.20 3.08 10.85
C SER A 447 2.57 3.86 9.58
N ALA A 448 2.17 3.29 8.45
CA ALA A 448 2.17 3.91 7.13
C ALA A 448 1.70 5.38 7.17
N LEU A 449 2.34 6.21 6.36
CA LEU A 449 2.17 7.66 6.40
C LEU A 449 0.89 8.12 5.68
N GLY A 450 0.35 7.30 4.77
CA GLY A 450 -0.94 7.55 4.10
C GLY A 450 -0.90 8.68 3.08
N PHE A 451 0.19 8.75 2.31
CA PHE A 451 0.39 9.77 1.27
C PHE A 451 0.00 9.23 -0.11
N GLU A 452 -0.56 10.11 -0.95
CA GLU A 452 -0.83 9.82 -2.36
C GLU A 452 0.32 10.33 -3.22
N TYR A 453 0.98 9.43 -3.94
CA TYR A 453 2.15 9.75 -4.78
C TYR A 453 1.94 9.41 -6.25
N ASP A 454 0.76 8.88 -6.61
CA ASP A 454 0.52 8.27 -7.93
C ASP A 454 0.64 9.28 -9.08
N ASP A 455 0.38 10.56 -8.80
CA ASP A 455 0.47 11.66 -9.77
C ASP A 455 1.87 12.24 -9.93
N LEU A 456 2.85 11.81 -9.13
CA LEU A 456 4.22 12.33 -9.20
C LEU A 456 5.02 11.68 -10.34
N SER A 457 5.64 12.53 -11.15
CA SER A 457 6.60 12.07 -12.17
C SER A 457 7.86 11.49 -11.54
N ALA A 458 8.60 10.66 -12.30
CA ALA A 458 9.88 10.11 -11.85
C ALA A 458 10.91 11.19 -11.45
N ALA A 459 10.87 12.38 -12.08
CA ALA A 459 11.72 13.51 -11.73
C ALA A 459 11.35 14.09 -10.35
N GLN A 460 10.07 14.31 -10.09
CA GLN A 460 9.57 14.78 -8.80
C GLN A 460 9.84 13.77 -7.68
N LEU A 461 9.68 12.47 -7.96
CA LEU A 461 10.06 11.42 -7.02
C LEU A 461 11.56 11.42 -6.71
N GLY A 462 12.39 11.75 -7.70
CA GLY A 462 13.82 11.96 -7.49
C GLY A 462 14.12 13.14 -6.56
N GLU A 463 13.52 14.30 -6.82
CA GLU A 463 13.64 15.47 -5.95
C GLU A 463 13.16 15.18 -4.53
N LEU A 464 12.06 14.43 -4.37
CA LEU A 464 11.54 14.00 -3.08
C LEU A 464 12.54 13.15 -2.30
N VAL A 465 13.17 12.17 -2.95
CA VAL A 465 14.19 11.32 -2.32
C VAL A 465 15.46 12.12 -1.99
N ASP A 466 15.86 13.06 -2.84
CA ASP A 466 16.99 13.98 -2.53
C ASP A 466 16.72 14.75 -1.23
N GLY A 467 15.50 15.27 -1.06
CA GLY A 467 15.10 16.00 0.15
C GLY A 467 15.07 15.11 1.40
N ILE A 468 14.65 13.85 1.26
CA ILE A 468 14.74 12.85 2.33
C ILE A 468 16.21 12.65 2.73
N GLU A 469 17.10 12.40 1.77
CA GLU A 469 18.51 12.15 2.04
C GLU A 469 19.19 13.36 2.69
N GLU A 470 18.89 14.57 2.20
CA GLU A 470 19.37 15.84 2.75
C GLU A 470 18.94 16.03 4.21
N GLU A 471 17.65 15.86 4.52
CA GLU A 471 17.15 16.07 5.88
C GLU A 471 17.72 15.04 6.87
N PHE A 472 17.83 13.76 6.48
CA PHE A 472 18.49 12.76 7.33
C PHE A 472 19.97 13.10 7.60
N ARG A 473 20.65 13.69 6.62
CA ARG A 473 22.05 14.11 6.75
C ARG A 473 22.19 15.32 7.66
N GLU A 474 21.35 16.34 7.47
CA GLU A 474 21.37 17.59 8.25
C GLU A 474 21.00 17.37 9.72
N LEU A 475 19.95 16.58 9.98
CA LEU A 475 19.54 16.28 11.35
C LEU A 475 20.49 15.31 12.07
N ALA A 476 21.46 14.72 11.34
CA ALA A 476 22.40 13.72 11.86
C ALA A 476 21.70 12.57 12.62
N VAL A 477 20.54 12.15 12.12
CA VAL A 477 19.71 11.13 12.78
C VAL A 477 20.06 9.73 12.28
N ASP A 478 20.26 8.82 13.22
CA ASP A 478 20.61 7.41 12.97
C ASP A 478 19.43 6.45 13.17
N THR A 479 18.20 6.91 12.96
CA THR A 479 17.01 6.06 13.14
C THR A 479 16.74 5.20 11.90
N VAL A 480 16.73 3.89 12.10
CA VAL A 480 16.36 2.91 11.08
C VAL A 480 14.85 2.96 10.80
N ALA A 481 14.02 3.17 11.84
CA ALA A 481 12.57 3.01 11.74
C ALA A 481 11.93 4.05 10.81
N SER A 482 12.35 5.32 10.90
CA SER A 482 11.92 6.36 9.95
C SER A 482 12.25 6.03 8.49
N GLY A 483 13.46 5.53 8.22
CA GLY A 483 13.85 5.08 6.88
C GLY A 483 13.01 3.89 6.38
N ARG A 484 12.71 2.93 7.25
CA ARG A 484 11.82 1.79 6.93
C ARG A 484 10.41 2.23 6.58
N LEU A 485 9.85 3.19 7.34
CA LEU A 485 8.53 3.75 7.06
C LEU A 485 8.49 4.40 5.68
N LEU A 486 9.48 5.24 5.36
CA LEU A 486 9.57 5.88 4.04
C LEU A 486 9.75 4.87 2.91
N LEU A 487 10.61 3.85 3.10
CA LEU A 487 10.81 2.81 2.09
C LEU A 487 9.56 1.97 1.87
N LYS A 488 8.79 1.68 2.92
CA LYS A 488 7.52 0.97 2.82
C LYS A 488 6.51 1.75 1.97
N GLU A 489 6.42 3.07 2.16
CA GLU A 489 5.50 3.93 1.41
C GLU A 489 5.96 4.14 -0.04
N LEU A 490 7.24 4.45 -0.25
CA LEU A 490 7.76 4.89 -1.54
C LEU A 490 8.29 3.74 -2.40
N GLY A 491 8.66 2.60 -1.83
CA GLY A 491 9.33 1.53 -2.57
C GLY A 491 8.52 0.99 -3.76
N ALA A 492 7.22 0.77 -3.55
CA ALA A 492 6.32 0.33 -4.61
C ALA A 492 6.06 1.43 -5.65
N VAL A 493 5.88 2.68 -5.21
CA VAL A 493 5.66 3.85 -6.07
C VAL A 493 6.86 4.08 -6.99
N LEU A 494 8.07 4.11 -6.42
CA LEU A 494 9.31 4.28 -7.16
C LEU A 494 9.53 3.15 -8.17
N THR A 495 9.15 1.92 -7.83
CA THR A 495 9.20 0.78 -8.74
C THR A 495 8.21 0.95 -9.90
N ALA A 496 6.96 1.32 -9.61
CA ALA A 496 5.91 1.52 -10.62
C ALA A 496 6.27 2.62 -11.63
N GLN A 497 6.87 3.72 -11.14
CA GLN A 497 7.32 4.85 -11.96
C GLN A 497 8.72 4.65 -12.58
N LYS A 498 9.33 3.47 -12.41
CA LYS A 498 10.69 3.13 -12.89
C LYS A 498 11.77 4.11 -12.41
N ALA A 499 11.57 4.72 -11.25
CA ALA A 499 12.50 5.65 -10.61
C ALA A 499 13.57 4.86 -9.82
N TYR A 500 14.39 4.08 -10.53
CA TYR A 500 15.31 3.12 -9.89
C TYR A 500 16.51 3.77 -9.20
N GLN A 501 16.99 4.92 -9.68
CA GLN A 501 18.07 5.65 -9.01
C GLN A 501 17.61 6.20 -7.63
N PRO A 502 16.45 6.87 -7.50
CA PRO A 502 15.88 7.22 -6.20
C PRO A 502 15.60 5.99 -5.31
N LEU A 503 15.07 4.89 -5.88
CA LEU A 503 14.85 3.65 -5.13
C LEU A 503 16.15 3.09 -4.54
N LYS A 504 17.24 3.15 -5.29
CA LYS A 504 18.58 2.78 -4.83
C LYS A 504 19.03 3.67 -3.66
N VAL A 505 18.90 4.99 -3.78
CA VAL A 505 19.29 5.95 -2.71
C VAL A 505 18.53 5.67 -1.43
N LEU A 506 17.20 5.54 -1.50
CA LEU A 506 16.36 5.30 -0.33
C LEU A 506 16.62 3.94 0.33
N SER A 507 16.80 2.88 -0.46
CA SER A 507 17.12 1.56 0.09
C SER A 507 18.53 1.49 0.69
N ASP A 508 19.53 2.13 0.06
CA ASP A 508 20.89 2.25 0.61
C ASP A 508 20.92 3.05 1.92
N LEU A 509 20.09 4.11 2.03
CA LEU A 509 19.92 4.89 3.26
C LEU A 509 19.45 4.02 4.45
N VAL A 510 18.56 3.05 4.19
CA VAL A 510 18.12 2.10 5.22
C VAL A 510 19.21 1.06 5.50
N LEU A 511 19.84 0.49 4.45
CA LEU A 511 20.85 -0.56 4.60
C LEU A 511 22.13 -0.11 5.31
N THR A 512 22.51 1.17 5.19
CA THR A 512 23.65 1.75 5.92
C THR A 512 23.45 1.72 7.44
N ARG A 513 22.19 1.73 7.90
CA ARG A 513 21.82 1.71 9.34
C ARG A 513 21.33 0.34 9.80
N ALA A 514 20.66 -0.42 8.92
CA ALA A 514 20.18 -1.77 9.16
C ALA A 514 20.48 -2.67 7.96
N SER A 515 21.69 -3.23 7.96
CA SER A 515 22.19 -4.00 6.82
C SER A 515 21.42 -5.30 6.52
N SER A 516 20.59 -5.77 7.44
CA SER A 516 19.80 -7.01 7.32
C SER A 516 18.29 -6.74 7.14
N GLU A 517 17.89 -5.56 6.69
CA GLU A 517 16.46 -5.25 6.52
C GLU A 517 15.89 -5.87 5.22
N PRO A 518 14.90 -6.78 5.28
CA PRO A 518 14.47 -7.55 4.10
C PRO A 518 13.95 -6.69 2.94
N ASP A 519 13.05 -5.74 3.22
CA ASP A 519 12.47 -4.87 2.18
C ASP A 519 13.55 -3.97 1.55
N ALA A 520 14.49 -3.49 2.36
CA ALA A 520 15.62 -2.69 1.88
C ALA A 520 16.55 -3.51 1.00
N LEU A 521 16.87 -4.75 1.37
CA LEU A 521 17.65 -5.66 0.53
C LEU A 521 16.93 -5.94 -0.80
N PHE A 522 15.62 -6.18 -0.77
CA PHE A 522 14.83 -6.43 -1.98
C PHE A 522 14.85 -5.23 -2.95
N TYR A 523 14.52 -4.03 -2.46
CA TYR A 523 14.48 -2.84 -3.30
C TYR A 523 15.88 -2.37 -3.74
N ALA A 524 16.91 -2.58 -2.90
CA ALA A 524 18.30 -2.34 -3.28
C ALA A 524 18.77 -3.29 -4.38
N ALA A 525 18.34 -4.55 -4.35
CA ALA A 525 18.63 -5.53 -5.40
C ALA A 525 17.87 -5.22 -6.70
N LEU A 526 16.58 -4.89 -6.59
CA LEU A 526 15.72 -4.58 -7.73
C LEU A 526 16.22 -3.34 -8.49
N SER A 527 16.49 -2.25 -7.78
CA SER A 527 17.04 -1.03 -8.40
C SER A 527 18.35 -1.30 -9.14
N ARG A 528 19.26 -2.10 -8.55
CA ARG A 528 20.53 -2.48 -9.19
C ARG A 528 20.37 -3.42 -10.37
N GLN A 529 19.41 -4.34 -10.33
CA GLN A 529 19.08 -5.21 -11.47
C GLN A 529 18.67 -4.38 -12.68
N GLU A 530 17.75 -3.44 -12.47
CA GLU A 530 17.21 -2.60 -13.54
C GLU A 530 18.23 -1.59 -14.06
N MET A 531 19.25 -1.27 -13.26
CA MET A 531 20.44 -0.50 -13.66
C MET A 531 21.58 -1.37 -14.23
N GLU A 532 21.32 -2.65 -14.56
CA GLU A 532 22.26 -3.63 -15.12
C GLU A 532 23.49 -3.94 -14.23
N GLN A 533 23.42 -3.62 -12.94
CA GLN A 533 24.45 -3.93 -11.94
C GLN A 533 24.27 -5.34 -11.37
N PHE A 534 24.24 -6.34 -12.26
CA PHE A 534 23.79 -7.71 -11.96
C PHE A 534 24.57 -8.42 -10.85
N VAL A 535 25.88 -8.17 -10.73
CA VAL A 535 26.71 -8.79 -9.69
C VAL A 535 26.25 -8.35 -8.29
N VAL A 536 26.03 -7.05 -8.12
CA VAL A 536 25.60 -6.51 -6.82
C VAL A 536 24.15 -6.89 -6.54
N ALA A 537 23.27 -6.81 -7.55
CA ALA A 537 21.87 -7.23 -7.43
C ALA A 537 21.75 -8.69 -6.96
N ARG A 538 22.53 -9.60 -7.54
CA ARG A 538 22.55 -11.01 -7.15
C ARG A 538 22.96 -11.18 -5.69
N SER A 539 24.07 -10.56 -5.28
CA SER A 539 24.56 -10.67 -3.89
C SER A 539 23.54 -10.19 -2.85
N LEU A 540 22.74 -9.17 -3.20
CA LEU A 540 21.68 -8.64 -2.33
C LEU A 540 20.47 -9.58 -2.28
N TYR A 541 20.07 -10.19 -3.40
CA TYR A 541 19.01 -11.21 -3.42
C TYR A 541 19.42 -12.47 -2.66
N GLU A 542 20.66 -12.93 -2.81
CA GLU A 542 21.19 -14.08 -2.06
C GLU A 542 21.18 -13.80 -0.56
N ARG A 543 21.67 -12.63 -0.14
CA ARG A 543 21.61 -12.19 1.26
C ARG A 543 20.18 -12.06 1.80
N LEU A 544 19.24 -11.61 0.97
CA LEU A 544 17.82 -11.59 1.34
C LEU A 544 17.28 -13.00 1.57
N LEU A 545 17.65 -13.96 0.73
CA LEU A 545 17.22 -15.36 0.86
C LEU A 545 17.88 -16.09 2.04
N GLU A 546 19.07 -15.67 2.49
CA GLU A 546 19.65 -16.14 3.74
C GLU A 546 18.81 -15.72 4.96
N LEU A 547 18.23 -14.52 4.93
CA LEU A 547 17.41 -13.97 6.02
C LEU A 547 15.94 -14.42 5.95
N VAL A 548 15.39 -14.46 4.74
CA VAL A 548 13.99 -14.82 4.45
C VAL A 548 13.99 -15.86 3.33
N PRO A 549 14.18 -17.16 3.66
CA PRO A 549 14.31 -18.22 2.67
C PRO A 549 13.11 -18.38 1.74
N ASP A 550 11.93 -17.89 2.12
CA ASP A 550 10.71 -18.00 1.34
C ASP A 550 10.34 -16.70 0.60
N PHE A 551 11.29 -15.78 0.42
CA PHE A 551 11.07 -14.54 -0.32
C PHE A 551 10.98 -14.80 -1.83
N ARG A 552 9.79 -15.19 -2.30
CA ARG A 552 9.53 -15.64 -3.69
C ARG A 552 10.00 -14.66 -4.77
N ALA A 553 9.83 -13.36 -4.59
CA ALA A 553 10.19 -12.38 -5.62
C ALA A 553 11.71 -12.33 -5.87
N ALA A 554 12.54 -12.67 -4.87
CA ALA A 554 13.99 -12.77 -5.03
C ALA A 554 14.37 -13.93 -5.96
N TYR A 555 13.74 -15.10 -5.81
CA TYR A 555 13.92 -16.25 -6.71
C TYR A 555 13.56 -15.91 -8.16
N TRP A 556 12.44 -15.20 -8.36
CA TRP A 556 12.00 -14.77 -9.68
C TRP A 556 13.04 -13.85 -10.34
N ASN A 557 13.50 -12.84 -9.60
CA ASN A 557 14.46 -11.86 -10.10
C ASN A 557 15.85 -12.46 -10.33
N LEU A 558 16.33 -13.34 -9.45
CA LEU A 558 17.55 -14.12 -9.68
C LEU A 558 17.47 -14.95 -10.97
N THR A 559 16.32 -15.58 -11.24
CA THR A 559 16.11 -16.33 -12.48
C THR A 559 16.29 -15.45 -13.72
N LEU A 560 15.73 -14.22 -13.71
CA LEU A 560 15.91 -13.26 -14.80
C LEU A 560 17.38 -12.86 -15.00
N ILE A 561 18.10 -12.62 -13.90
CA ILE A 561 19.53 -12.27 -13.94
C ILE A 561 20.34 -13.43 -14.54
N HIS A 562 20.15 -14.66 -14.07
CA HIS A 562 20.92 -15.81 -14.55
C HIS A 562 20.59 -16.20 -15.99
N GLU A 563 19.35 -16.02 -16.43
CA GLU A 563 18.97 -16.19 -17.83
C GLU A 563 19.69 -15.17 -18.72
N THR A 564 19.68 -13.89 -18.33
CA THR A 564 20.36 -12.80 -19.05
C THR A 564 21.86 -13.07 -19.17
N GLN A 565 22.46 -13.67 -18.15
CA GLN A 565 23.89 -14.02 -18.11
C GLN A 565 24.21 -15.41 -18.67
N GLY A 566 23.22 -16.19 -19.09
CA GLY A 566 23.40 -17.56 -19.59
C GLY A 566 23.99 -18.55 -18.58
N ASN A 567 23.83 -18.31 -17.27
CA ASN A 567 24.44 -19.14 -16.23
C ASN A 567 23.58 -20.37 -15.91
N ALA A 568 23.77 -21.45 -16.68
CA ALA A 568 23.01 -22.69 -16.56
C ALA A 568 23.19 -23.37 -15.18
N ASP A 569 24.39 -23.38 -14.62
CA ASP A 569 24.67 -24.04 -13.34
C ASP A 569 23.90 -23.38 -12.18
N ALA A 570 23.89 -22.04 -12.15
CA ALA A 570 23.13 -21.31 -11.13
C ALA A 570 21.60 -21.50 -11.30
N LEU A 571 21.12 -21.61 -12.55
CA LEU A 571 19.71 -21.93 -12.82
C LEU A 571 19.33 -23.33 -12.33
N GLU A 572 20.22 -24.33 -12.45
CA GLU A 572 19.99 -25.66 -11.89
C GLU A 572 19.87 -25.64 -10.37
N GLU A 573 20.76 -24.91 -9.69
CA GLU A 573 20.71 -24.76 -8.23
C GLU A 573 19.42 -24.07 -7.78
N LEU A 574 19.03 -23.00 -8.46
CA LEU A 574 17.75 -22.30 -8.25
C LEU A 574 16.54 -23.22 -8.43
N ILE A 575 16.54 -24.07 -9.46
CA ILE A 575 15.45 -25.02 -9.71
C ILE A 575 15.31 -26.01 -8.55
N ARG A 576 16.42 -26.53 -8.00
CA ARG A 576 16.38 -27.46 -6.86
C ARG A 576 15.72 -26.81 -5.64
N ALA A 577 16.10 -25.58 -5.33
CA ALA A 577 15.50 -24.81 -4.23
C ALA A 577 14.00 -24.53 -4.45
N LEU A 578 13.60 -24.25 -5.70
CA LEU A 578 12.20 -24.01 -6.08
C LEU A 578 11.35 -25.29 -6.10
N GLU A 579 11.94 -26.44 -6.44
CA GLU A 579 11.26 -27.74 -6.43
C GLU A 579 10.82 -28.12 -5.03
N GLU A 580 11.66 -27.91 -4.01
CA GLU A 580 11.33 -28.17 -2.62
C GLU A 580 10.12 -27.33 -2.16
N ARG A 581 10.13 -26.03 -2.47
CA ARG A 581 9.05 -25.09 -2.10
C ARG A 581 7.75 -25.34 -2.87
N ALA A 582 7.85 -25.80 -4.12
CA ALA A 582 6.69 -26.13 -4.95
C ALA A 582 5.97 -27.42 -4.52
N ARG A 583 6.55 -28.26 -3.63
CA ARG A 583 5.92 -29.51 -3.16
C ARG A 583 4.57 -29.30 -2.49
N GLY A 584 4.36 -28.15 -1.85
CA GLY A 584 3.08 -27.78 -1.24
C GLY A 584 1.98 -27.43 -2.25
N GLY A 585 2.26 -27.42 -3.55
CA GLY A 585 1.28 -27.18 -4.61
C GLY A 585 0.84 -25.71 -4.78
N ALA A 586 1.45 -24.77 -4.06
CA ALA A 586 1.10 -23.36 -4.18
C ALA A 586 1.44 -22.85 -5.60
N GLU A 587 0.44 -22.36 -6.32
CA GLU A 587 0.54 -21.98 -7.73
C GLU A 587 1.71 -21.01 -8.02
N SER A 588 1.96 -20.08 -7.10
CA SER A 588 3.02 -19.10 -7.26
C SER A 588 4.44 -19.68 -7.24
N TRP A 589 4.69 -20.75 -6.47
CA TRP A 589 5.97 -21.47 -6.45
C TRP A 589 6.14 -22.35 -7.69
N VAL A 590 5.06 -22.97 -8.15
CA VAL A 590 5.02 -23.73 -9.41
C VAL A 590 5.40 -22.84 -10.59
N LYS A 591 4.81 -21.65 -10.67
CA LYS A 591 5.13 -20.64 -11.72
C LYS A 591 6.60 -20.22 -11.70
N ALA A 592 7.17 -19.93 -10.52
CA ALA A 592 8.58 -19.56 -10.40
C ALA A 592 9.51 -20.70 -10.85
N ARG A 593 9.22 -21.95 -10.45
CA ARG A 593 9.96 -23.15 -10.88
C ARG A 593 9.90 -23.33 -12.40
N ASP A 594 8.73 -23.23 -12.98
CA ASP A 594 8.54 -23.46 -14.42
C ASP A 594 9.23 -22.38 -15.26
N ARG A 595 9.25 -21.13 -14.78
CA ARG A 595 10.02 -20.04 -15.37
C ARG A 595 11.53 -20.32 -15.35
N ALA A 596 12.06 -20.81 -14.23
CA ALA A 596 13.48 -21.17 -14.11
C ALA A 596 13.85 -22.35 -15.04
N ARG A 597 12.97 -23.35 -15.19
CA ARG A 597 13.16 -24.46 -16.16
C ARG A 597 13.20 -23.98 -17.61
N ALA A 598 12.33 -23.04 -17.97
CA ALA A 598 12.34 -22.42 -19.30
C ALA A 598 13.67 -21.68 -19.54
N ALA A 599 14.13 -20.87 -18.58
CA ALA A 599 15.41 -20.18 -18.63
C ALA A 599 16.60 -21.15 -18.79
N LEU A 600 16.61 -22.25 -18.04
CA LEU A 600 17.66 -23.28 -18.16
C LEU A 600 17.67 -23.94 -19.54
N THR A 601 16.49 -24.22 -20.10
CA THR A 601 16.37 -24.80 -21.44
C THR A 601 16.95 -23.86 -22.48
N HIS A 602 16.62 -22.56 -22.38
CA HIS A 602 17.17 -21.54 -23.26
C HIS A 602 18.69 -21.40 -23.14
N ALA A 603 19.22 -21.33 -21.91
CA ALA A 603 20.65 -21.24 -21.65
C ALA A 603 21.41 -22.45 -22.23
N ARG A 604 20.87 -23.67 -22.05
CA ARG A 604 21.47 -24.90 -22.61
C ARG A 604 21.41 -24.95 -24.13
N GLN A 605 20.34 -24.48 -24.76
CA GLN A 605 20.25 -24.39 -26.22
C GLN A 605 21.29 -23.42 -26.77
N HIS A 606 21.45 -22.25 -26.14
CA HIS A 606 22.48 -21.29 -26.49
C HIS A 606 23.89 -21.86 -26.33
N GLN A 607 24.16 -22.53 -25.21
CA GLN A 607 25.44 -23.20 -24.97
C GLN A 607 25.71 -24.29 -26.01
N ALA A 608 24.75 -25.18 -26.27
CA ALA A 608 24.90 -26.24 -27.27
C ALA A 608 25.14 -25.68 -28.68
N ALA A 609 24.47 -24.58 -29.05
CA ALA A 609 24.70 -23.90 -30.33
C ALA A 609 26.10 -23.25 -30.42
N ALA A 610 26.63 -22.76 -29.29
CA ALA A 610 27.99 -22.24 -29.21
C ALA A 610 29.03 -23.37 -29.29
N ASP A 611 28.80 -24.46 -28.56
CA ASP A 611 29.66 -25.65 -28.57
C ASP A 611 29.71 -26.29 -29.96
N PHE A 612 28.57 -26.38 -30.65
CA PHE A 612 28.51 -26.90 -32.02
C PHE A 612 29.28 -26.00 -33.00
N ARG A 613 29.16 -24.66 -32.87
CA ARG A 613 29.97 -23.71 -33.65
C ARG A 613 31.46 -23.87 -33.40
N ALA A 614 31.86 -24.03 -32.14
CA ALA A 614 33.26 -24.25 -31.76
C ALA A 614 33.78 -25.60 -32.28
N PHE A 615 32.95 -26.64 -32.28
CA PHE A 615 33.27 -27.94 -32.88
C PHE A 615 33.50 -27.82 -34.39
N VAL A 616 32.57 -27.20 -35.12
CA VAL A 616 32.71 -26.96 -36.57
C VAL A 616 33.99 -26.17 -36.86
N SER A 617 34.21 -25.05 -36.18
CA SER A 617 35.39 -24.21 -36.40
C SER A 617 36.69 -24.99 -36.22
N ARG A 618 36.79 -25.84 -35.19
CA ARG A 618 37.96 -26.69 -34.93
C ARG A 618 38.18 -27.74 -36.02
N GLU A 619 37.12 -28.39 -36.47
CA GLU A 619 37.19 -29.38 -37.56
C GLU A 619 37.62 -28.71 -38.88
N LEU A 620 37.10 -27.51 -39.17
CA LEU A 620 37.48 -26.75 -40.36
C LEU A 620 38.95 -26.29 -40.35
N MET A 621 39.55 -26.08 -39.18
CA MET A 621 40.99 -25.80 -39.04
C MET A 621 41.88 -27.00 -39.40
N SER A 622 41.33 -28.22 -39.50
CA SER A 622 42.12 -29.40 -39.91
C SER A 622 42.44 -29.40 -41.41
N PHE A 623 41.70 -28.66 -42.23
CA PHE A 623 42.01 -28.47 -43.64
C PHE A 623 43.13 -27.43 -43.80
N PRO A 624 44.10 -27.66 -44.71
CA PRO A 624 45.17 -26.71 -44.94
C PRO A 624 44.64 -25.40 -45.56
N ASP A 625 45.41 -24.33 -45.36
CA ASP A 625 45.17 -23.08 -46.08
C ASP A 625 45.31 -23.26 -47.60
N LEU A 626 44.67 -22.36 -48.34
CA LEU A 626 44.82 -22.29 -49.79
C LEU A 626 46.30 -22.11 -50.13
N ARG A 627 46.84 -23.00 -50.99
CA ARG A 627 48.26 -22.95 -51.35
C ARG A 627 48.57 -21.64 -52.11
N SER A 628 49.67 -21.01 -51.72
CA SER A 628 50.19 -19.76 -52.30
C SER A 628 51.13 -19.97 -53.49
N THR A 629 51.31 -21.22 -53.92
CA THR A 629 52.17 -21.60 -55.05
C THR A 629 51.31 -22.06 -56.22
N ALA A 630 51.77 -21.86 -57.45
CA ALA A 630 51.12 -22.42 -58.63
C ALA A 630 51.00 -23.95 -58.52
N PHE A 631 49.84 -24.46 -58.91
CA PHE A 631 49.59 -25.89 -59.04
C PHE A 631 49.98 -26.38 -60.44
N SER A 632 50.32 -27.65 -60.55
CA SER A 632 50.48 -28.34 -61.82
C SER A 632 49.39 -29.39 -61.99
N ALA A 633 48.75 -29.46 -63.16
CA ALA A 633 47.70 -30.44 -63.44
C ALA A 633 48.04 -31.92 -63.11
N PRO A 634 49.28 -32.43 -63.31
CA PRO A 634 49.68 -33.77 -62.87
C PRO A 634 49.53 -34.05 -61.37
N GLU A 635 49.43 -33.04 -60.50
CA GLU A 635 49.21 -33.19 -59.05
C GLU A 635 47.79 -33.68 -58.71
N LEU A 636 46.86 -33.59 -59.66
CA LEU A 636 45.48 -34.06 -59.51
C LEU A 636 45.33 -35.42 -60.20
N SER A 637 44.42 -36.24 -59.69
CA SER A 637 43.80 -37.32 -60.45
C SER A 637 42.86 -36.74 -61.51
N LEU A 638 42.50 -37.54 -62.51
CA LEU A 638 41.57 -37.09 -63.54
C LEU A 638 40.20 -36.73 -62.95
N LEU A 639 39.74 -37.48 -61.94
CA LEU A 639 38.47 -37.22 -61.24
C LEU A 639 38.52 -35.89 -60.47
N GLU A 640 39.60 -35.62 -59.72
CA GLU A 640 39.79 -34.33 -59.03
C GLU A 640 39.80 -33.15 -60.01
N ALA A 641 40.47 -33.30 -61.15
CA ALA A 641 40.49 -32.27 -62.20
C ALA A 641 39.10 -32.04 -62.80
N ALA A 642 38.35 -33.11 -63.07
CA ALA A 642 36.98 -33.02 -63.56
C ALA A 642 36.05 -32.36 -62.53
N CYS A 643 36.15 -32.74 -61.26
CA CYS A 643 35.39 -32.13 -60.16
C CYS A 643 35.73 -30.65 -59.96
N LEU A 644 37.00 -30.25 -60.09
CA LEU A 644 37.36 -28.83 -60.01
C LEU A 644 36.71 -28.01 -61.13
N VAL A 645 36.74 -28.53 -62.37
CA VAL A 645 36.06 -27.90 -63.51
C VAL A 645 34.55 -27.87 -63.31
N ALA A 646 33.97 -28.96 -62.83
CA ALA A 646 32.53 -29.04 -62.55
C ALA A 646 32.10 -28.05 -61.46
N LEU A 647 32.87 -27.93 -60.38
CA LEU A 647 32.60 -26.98 -59.29
C LEU A 647 32.59 -25.53 -59.80
N LEU A 648 33.60 -25.13 -60.57
CA LEU A 648 33.70 -23.78 -61.14
C LEU A 648 32.64 -23.48 -62.21
N ARG A 649 31.99 -24.52 -62.77
CA ARG A 649 30.84 -24.36 -63.68
C ARG A 649 29.51 -24.33 -62.94
N ALA A 650 29.38 -25.11 -61.87
CA ALA A 650 28.17 -25.24 -61.07
C ALA A 650 28.05 -24.19 -59.97
N SER A 651 29.11 -23.42 -59.68
CA SER A 651 29.11 -22.38 -58.65
C SER A 651 29.45 -21.01 -59.24
N GLU A 652 28.67 -19.99 -58.87
CA GLU A 652 28.98 -18.60 -59.21
C GLU A 652 30.16 -18.10 -58.36
N LEU A 653 31.12 -17.42 -59.01
CA LEU A 653 32.28 -16.83 -58.34
C LEU A 653 32.02 -15.39 -57.93
N ASN A 654 32.14 -15.12 -56.63
CA ASN A 654 32.26 -13.76 -56.14
C ASN A 654 33.73 -13.30 -56.23
N HIS A 655 34.03 -12.44 -57.19
CA HIS A 655 35.38 -11.91 -57.44
C HIS A 655 35.92 -11.00 -56.31
N SER A 656 35.06 -10.47 -55.44
CA SER A 656 35.50 -9.60 -54.34
C SER A 656 36.02 -10.41 -53.15
N THR A 657 35.37 -11.54 -52.85
CA THR A 657 35.69 -12.40 -51.70
C THR A 657 36.45 -13.66 -52.09
N TRP A 658 36.64 -13.93 -53.39
CA TRP A 658 37.22 -15.17 -53.93
C TRP A 658 36.50 -16.43 -53.42
N THR A 659 35.18 -16.33 -53.27
CA THR A 659 34.31 -17.42 -52.81
C THR A 659 33.33 -17.85 -53.89
N LEU A 660 33.19 -19.15 -54.07
CA LEU A 660 32.19 -19.81 -54.88
C LEU A 660 30.92 -20.05 -54.07
N ALA A 661 29.78 -19.69 -54.64
CA ALA A 661 28.46 -19.97 -54.09
C ALA A 661 28.18 -21.49 -54.02
N PRO A 662 27.29 -21.95 -53.13
CA PRO A 662 26.90 -23.36 -53.05
C PRO A 662 26.29 -23.83 -54.37
N PHE A 663 26.73 -25.00 -54.86
CA PHE A 663 26.27 -25.52 -56.14
C PHE A 663 24.84 -26.09 -56.10
N ALA A 664 24.23 -26.24 -54.91
CA ALA A 664 22.79 -26.53 -54.80
C ALA A 664 21.91 -25.41 -55.40
N ALA A 665 22.41 -24.18 -55.49
CA ALA A 665 21.65 -23.02 -55.94
C ALA A 665 21.64 -22.83 -57.47
N ASN A 666 22.39 -23.65 -58.22
CA ASN A 666 22.57 -23.47 -59.66
C ASN A 666 21.65 -24.39 -60.47
N ALA A 667 21.21 -23.91 -61.64
CA ALA A 667 20.43 -24.71 -62.59
C ALA A 667 21.24 -25.87 -63.22
N HIS A 668 22.57 -25.78 -63.19
CA HIS A 668 23.45 -26.83 -63.66
C HIS A 668 23.92 -27.70 -62.50
N PRO A 669 23.57 -29.00 -62.46
CA PRO A 669 24.04 -29.89 -61.40
C PRO A 669 25.56 -30.08 -61.50
N PHE A 670 26.22 -30.09 -60.34
CA PHE A 670 27.66 -30.38 -60.22
C PHE A 670 28.02 -31.76 -60.77
N GLU A 671 27.17 -32.75 -60.52
CA GLU A 671 27.31 -34.12 -60.98
C GLU A 671 25.93 -34.75 -61.20
N PRO A 672 25.83 -35.91 -61.87
CA PRO A 672 24.53 -36.57 -62.09
C PRO A 672 23.83 -36.99 -60.80
N THR A 673 24.58 -37.48 -59.80
CA THR A 673 24.03 -37.98 -58.53
C THR A 673 24.70 -37.27 -57.32
N TYR A 674 25.41 -38.01 -56.47
CA TYR A 674 26.17 -37.51 -55.31
C TYR A 674 27.45 -38.32 -55.04
N LYS A 675 27.81 -39.24 -55.95
CA LYS A 675 28.92 -40.18 -55.80
C LYS A 675 30.28 -39.49 -55.78
N PHE A 676 30.42 -38.36 -56.46
CA PHE A 676 31.71 -37.69 -56.66
C PHE A 676 31.95 -36.51 -55.72
N ARG A 677 30.94 -36.04 -54.96
CA ARG A 677 31.06 -34.88 -54.06
C ARG A 677 32.20 -35.01 -53.05
N SER A 678 32.48 -36.20 -52.52
CA SER A 678 33.53 -36.38 -51.52
C SER A 678 34.92 -35.97 -52.00
N VAL A 679 35.16 -36.00 -53.32
CA VAL A 679 36.42 -35.54 -53.96
C VAL A 679 36.69 -34.06 -53.70
N LEU A 680 35.66 -33.26 -53.42
CA LEU A 680 35.84 -31.86 -53.02
C LEU A 680 36.61 -31.73 -51.70
N LEU A 681 36.48 -32.70 -50.79
CA LEU A 681 37.29 -32.75 -49.57
C LEU A 681 38.75 -33.11 -49.87
N ASP A 682 39.02 -33.94 -50.88
CA ASP A 682 40.40 -34.25 -51.32
C ASP A 682 41.07 -33.01 -51.93
N LEU A 683 40.33 -32.26 -52.76
CA LEU A 683 40.78 -30.96 -53.27
C LEU A 683 41.04 -29.95 -52.15
N ALA A 684 40.22 -29.97 -51.09
CA ALA A 684 40.43 -29.15 -49.90
C ALA A 684 41.68 -29.57 -49.13
N MET A 685 41.91 -30.87 -48.96
CA MET A 685 43.12 -31.41 -48.32
C MET A 685 44.40 -31.12 -49.12
N LYS A 686 44.30 -30.88 -50.42
CA LYS A 686 45.42 -30.41 -51.26
C LYS A 686 45.61 -28.89 -51.22
N GLY A 687 44.74 -28.15 -50.52
CA GLY A 687 44.75 -26.69 -50.47
C GLY A 687 44.38 -26.01 -51.80
N ILE A 688 43.69 -26.72 -52.70
CA ILE A 688 43.24 -26.21 -54.01
C ILE A 688 41.97 -25.37 -53.85
N ILE A 689 41.06 -25.83 -53.01
CA ILE A 689 39.87 -25.12 -52.56
C ILE A 689 39.84 -25.17 -51.03
N ARG A 690 38.98 -24.38 -50.39
CA ARG A 690 38.79 -24.44 -48.92
C ARG A 690 37.33 -24.17 -48.59
N ILE A 691 36.82 -24.75 -47.50
CA ILE A 691 35.49 -24.37 -46.99
C ILE A 691 35.56 -22.91 -46.51
N ALA A 692 34.71 -22.04 -47.05
CA ALA A 692 34.71 -20.62 -46.72
C ALA A 692 34.08 -20.38 -45.34
N ASP A 693 34.58 -19.36 -44.62
CA ASP A 693 34.03 -18.94 -43.32
C ASP A 693 32.59 -18.44 -43.42
N SER A 694 32.15 -18.04 -44.61
CA SER A 694 30.77 -17.65 -44.92
C SER A 694 29.80 -18.83 -45.03
N THR A 695 30.28 -20.08 -44.91
CA THR A 695 29.44 -21.27 -45.01
C THR A 695 28.43 -21.32 -43.84
N PRO A 696 27.12 -21.45 -44.10
CA PRO A 696 26.11 -21.47 -43.04
C PRO A 696 26.23 -22.73 -42.16
N MET A 697 25.88 -22.60 -40.87
CA MET A 697 25.93 -23.71 -39.91
C MET A 697 25.05 -24.91 -40.30
N THR A 698 24.03 -24.69 -41.13
CA THR A 698 23.15 -25.76 -41.66
C THR A 698 23.87 -26.70 -42.62
N ALA A 699 25.02 -26.32 -43.18
CA ALA A 699 25.84 -27.17 -44.05
C ALA A 699 26.57 -28.29 -43.27
N PHE A 700 26.50 -28.27 -41.93
CA PHE A 700 27.23 -29.19 -41.07
C PHE A 700 26.28 -29.94 -40.14
N THR A 701 26.59 -31.22 -39.89
CA THR A 701 25.94 -32.02 -38.83
C THR A 701 26.98 -32.83 -38.07
N ALA A 702 26.82 -32.99 -36.76
CA ALA A 702 27.66 -33.88 -35.97
C ALA A 702 26.99 -35.25 -35.82
N LYS A 703 27.70 -36.32 -36.18
CA LYS A 703 27.23 -37.70 -35.96
C LYS A 703 28.42 -38.59 -35.57
N ASP A 704 28.27 -39.35 -34.49
CA ASP A 704 29.28 -40.27 -33.97
C ASP A 704 30.64 -39.58 -33.66
N GLY A 705 30.59 -38.33 -33.17
CA GLY A 705 31.79 -37.54 -32.84
C GLY A 705 32.58 -37.02 -34.05
N ARG A 706 32.04 -37.16 -35.27
CA ARG A 706 32.65 -36.62 -36.51
C ARG A 706 31.72 -35.62 -37.18
N LEU A 707 32.32 -34.66 -37.88
CA LEU A 707 31.57 -33.72 -38.70
C LEU A 707 31.19 -34.34 -40.04
N ARG A 708 29.90 -34.23 -40.39
CA ARG A 708 29.36 -34.56 -41.70
C ARG A 708 29.02 -33.27 -42.44
N TYR A 709 29.20 -33.31 -43.74
CA TYR A 709 29.11 -32.15 -44.62
C TYR A 709 27.98 -32.33 -45.62
N TYR A 710 27.12 -31.32 -45.74
CA TYR A 710 26.23 -31.15 -46.89
C TYR A 710 26.99 -30.31 -47.93
N LEU A 711 27.85 -30.98 -48.70
CA LEU A 711 28.83 -30.34 -49.59
C LEU A 711 28.22 -29.44 -50.67
N ASP A 712 26.94 -29.63 -50.96
CA ASP A 712 26.15 -28.83 -51.89
C ASP A 712 25.68 -27.49 -51.30
N GLN A 713 25.66 -27.35 -49.97
CA GLN A 713 25.39 -26.10 -49.24
C GLN A 713 26.68 -25.36 -48.82
N VAL A 714 27.85 -25.98 -49.03
CA VAL A 714 29.14 -25.41 -48.67
C VAL A 714 29.52 -24.28 -49.63
N HIS A 715 30.01 -23.18 -49.08
CA HIS A 715 30.67 -22.14 -49.85
C HIS A 715 32.16 -22.47 -49.96
N TRP A 716 32.76 -22.31 -51.13
CA TRP A 716 34.15 -22.70 -51.37
C TRP A 716 35.02 -21.48 -51.62
N SER A 717 36.04 -21.26 -50.79
CA SER A 717 37.11 -20.30 -51.07
C SER A 717 38.08 -20.88 -52.09
N ILE A 718 38.52 -20.04 -53.02
CA ILE A 718 39.53 -20.40 -54.03
C ILE A 718 40.61 -19.31 -54.09
N SER A 719 41.72 -19.60 -54.77
CA SER A 719 42.77 -18.60 -55.02
C SER A 719 42.92 -18.31 -56.52
N PRO A 720 43.65 -17.24 -56.90
CA PRO A 720 44.05 -17.02 -58.28
C PRO A 720 44.80 -18.23 -58.89
N HIS A 721 45.55 -18.98 -58.08
CA HIS A 721 46.23 -20.19 -58.52
C HIS A 721 45.26 -21.33 -58.82
N THR A 722 44.15 -21.43 -58.08
CA THR A 722 43.05 -22.35 -58.38
C THR A 722 42.42 -22.05 -59.74
N LEU A 723 42.16 -20.76 -60.05
CA LEU A 723 41.64 -20.36 -61.35
C LEU A 723 42.63 -20.62 -62.49
N ALA A 724 43.92 -20.34 -62.27
CA ALA A 724 44.96 -20.62 -63.25
C ALA A 724 45.06 -22.12 -63.54
N LEU A 725 44.99 -22.97 -62.51
CA LEU A 725 44.92 -24.42 -62.64
C LEU A 725 43.68 -24.84 -63.45
N HIS A 726 42.51 -24.30 -63.13
CA HIS A 726 41.28 -24.59 -63.87
C HIS A 726 41.41 -24.23 -65.36
N SER A 727 41.94 -23.05 -65.69
CA SER A 727 42.20 -22.66 -67.08
C SER A 727 43.20 -23.60 -67.76
N GLN A 728 44.30 -23.95 -67.08
CA GLN A 728 45.28 -24.91 -67.59
C GLN A 728 44.64 -26.26 -67.92
N ILE A 729 43.77 -26.78 -67.05
CA ILE A 729 43.08 -28.07 -67.25
C ILE A 729 42.11 -27.98 -68.43
N ARG A 730 41.28 -26.93 -68.48
CA ARG A 730 40.25 -26.74 -69.52
C ARG A 730 40.85 -26.60 -70.91
N ASP A 731 41.98 -25.91 -71.03
CA ASP A 731 42.60 -25.59 -72.32
C ASP A 731 43.57 -26.70 -72.79
N MET A 732 43.74 -27.77 -71.99
CA MET A 732 44.64 -28.88 -72.28
C MET A 732 44.07 -29.87 -73.31
N THR A 733 44.84 -30.17 -74.35
CA THR A 733 44.50 -31.22 -75.31
C THR A 733 44.80 -32.62 -74.76
N ARG A 734 44.12 -33.66 -75.25
CA ARG A 734 44.30 -35.05 -74.79
C ARG A 734 45.76 -35.57 -74.92
N HIS A 735 46.52 -35.04 -75.88
CA HIS A 735 47.95 -35.37 -76.05
C HIS A 735 48.83 -34.77 -74.94
N GLN A 736 48.40 -33.68 -74.30
CA GLN A 736 49.10 -33.01 -73.21
C GLN A 736 48.72 -33.57 -71.83
N TRP A 737 47.73 -34.47 -71.76
CA TRP A 737 47.31 -35.07 -70.49
C TRP A 737 48.47 -35.81 -69.81
N PRO A 738 48.51 -35.86 -68.47
CA PRO A 738 49.37 -36.77 -67.74
C PRO A 738 49.10 -38.25 -68.11
N ASP A 739 50.12 -39.11 -68.00
CA ASP A 739 49.97 -40.54 -68.33
C ASP A 739 48.89 -41.22 -67.47
N HIS A 740 48.82 -40.89 -66.18
CA HIS A 740 47.80 -41.43 -65.28
C HIS A 740 46.40 -40.95 -65.62
N TRP A 741 46.25 -39.76 -66.22
CA TRP A 741 44.94 -39.30 -66.71
C TRP A 741 44.52 -40.06 -67.95
N ARG A 742 45.42 -40.25 -68.92
CA ARG A 742 45.12 -41.05 -70.11
C ARG A 742 44.71 -42.47 -69.76
N ALA A 743 45.42 -43.10 -68.82
CA ALA A 743 45.13 -44.45 -68.35
C ALA A 743 43.76 -44.55 -67.65
N HIS A 744 43.34 -43.49 -66.93
CA HIS A 744 42.09 -43.48 -66.18
C HIS A 744 40.88 -42.95 -66.96
N ALA A 745 41.10 -42.36 -68.15
CA ALA A 745 40.06 -41.67 -68.92
C ALA A 745 38.84 -42.55 -69.24
N GLU A 746 39.08 -43.80 -69.66
CA GLU A 746 38.02 -44.74 -70.00
C GLU A 746 37.20 -45.14 -68.77
N ILE A 747 37.87 -45.39 -67.64
CA ILE A 747 37.23 -45.74 -66.36
C ILE A 747 36.32 -44.61 -65.89
N LEU A 748 36.84 -43.37 -65.82
CA LEU A 748 36.04 -42.23 -65.39
C LEU A 748 34.87 -41.97 -66.35
N SER A 749 35.06 -42.11 -67.66
CA SER A 749 33.97 -41.94 -68.63
C SER A 749 32.84 -42.94 -68.41
N ARG A 750 33.17 -44.20 -68.08
CA ARG A 750 32.18 -45.25 -67.74
C ARG A 750 31.50 -44.96 -66.41
N ASP A 751 32.24 -44.52 -65.40
CA ASP A 751 31.68 -44.16 -64.09
C ASP A 751 30.69 -42.98 -64.21
N LEU A 752 31.03 -41.95 -64.98
CA LEU A 752 30.15 -40.82 -65.27
C LEU A 752 28.91 -41.28 -66.04
N ALA A 753 29.08 -42.04 -67.12
CA ALA A 753 27.98 -42.59 -67.90
C ALA A 753 27.05 -43.49 -67.05
N THR A 754 27.61 -44.25 -66.12
CA THR A 754 26.85 -45.06 -65.16
C THR A 754 25.98 -44.17 -64.28
N GLU A 755 26.55 -43.14 -63.65
CA GLU A 755 25.77 -42.23 -62.81
C GLU A 755 24.77 -41.38 -63.61
N GLU A 756 25.05 -41.04 -64.87
CA GLU A 756 24.06 -40.43 -65.78
C GLU A 756 22.88 -41.36 -66.06
N CYS A 757 23.14 -42.67 -66.24
CA CYS A 757 22.07 -43.67 -66.38
C CYS A 757 21.24 -43.78 -65.09
N ILE A 758 21.89 -43.73 -63.91
CA ILE A 758 21.21 -43.70 -62.61
C ILE A 758 20.35 -42.44 -62.44
N ALA A 759 20.89 -41.27 -62.74
CA ALA A 759 20.11 -40.04 -62.65
C ALA A 759 18.91 -40.05 -63.60
N TYR A 760 19.08 -40.59 -64.81
CA TYR A 760 18.02 -40.67 -65.80
C TYR A 760 16.91 -41.67 -65.41
N ILE A 761 17.26 -42.85 -64.88
CA ILE A 761 16.28 -43.84 -64.45
C ILE A 761 15.47 -43.34 -63.24
N GLU A 762 16.10 -42.62 -62.31
CA GLU A 762 15.44 -41.96 -61.19
C GLU A 762 14.49 -40.87 -61.66
N HIS A 763 14.94 -40.02 -62.58
CA HIS A 763 14.10 -38.98 -63.18
C HIS A 763 12.84 -39.57 -63.84
N LEU A 764 12.99 -40.63 -64.65
CA LEU A 764 11.84 -41.28 -65.30
C LEU A 764 10.92 -42.02 -64.33
N ALA A 765 11.48 -42.60 -63.25
CA ALA A 765 10.72 -43.25 -62.19
C ALA A 765 9.89 -42.22 -61.41
N GLU A 766 10.49 -41.08 -61.05
CA GLU A 766 9.80 -39.97 -60.39
C GLU A 766 8.68 -39.40 -61.27
N GLU A 767 8.98 -39.11 -62.54
CA GLU A 767 8.01 -38.61 -63.54
C GLU A 767 6.77 -39.52 -63.62
N ARG A 768 6.96 -40.84 -63.50
CA ARG A 768 5.91 -41.86 -63.60
C ARG A 768 5.37 -42.35 -62.25
N LYS A 769 5.86 -41.80 -61.13
CA LYS A 769 5.49 -42.18 -59.75
C LYS A 769 5.72 -43.68 -59.47
N LEU A 770 6.86 -44.19 -59.92
CA LEU A 770 7.36 -45.53 -59.64
C LEU A 770 8.45 -45.45 -58.57
N ASP A 771 8.65 -46.55 -57.83
CA ASP A 771 9.78 -46.65 -56.91
C ASP A 771 11.03 -46.97 -57.75
N PRO A 772 12.13 -46.19 -57.62
CA PRO A 772 13.36 -46.44 -58.37
C PRO A 772 13.97 -47.80 -57.98
N PRO A 773 14.78 -48.41 -58.86
CA PRO A 773 15.46 -49.67 -58.55
C PRO A 773 16.49 -49.47 -57.43
N ASP A 774 16.94 -50.56 -56.83
CA ASP A 774 18.11 -50.49 -55.96
C ASP A 774 19.30 -49.90 -56.72
N GLN A 775 19.90 -48.84 -56.16
CA GLN A 775 20.95 -48.11 -56.86
C GLN A 775 22.25 -48.92 -56.98
N ALA A 776 22.54 -49.88 -56.10
CA ALA A 776 23.74 -50.69 -56.19
C ALA A 776 23.61 -51.69 -57.35
N ASP A 777 22.46 -52.35 -57.44
CA ASP A 777 22.15 -53.29 -58.51
C ASP A 777 22.09 -52.59 -59.87
N ALA A 778 21.40 -51.44 -59.94
CA ALA A 778 21.34 -50.64 -61.17
C ALA A 778 22.72 -50.15 -61.61
N ARG A 779 23.59 -49.73 -60.67
CA ARG A 779 24.98 -49.35 -61.01
C ARG A 779 25.78 -50.53 -61.54
N ALA A 780 25.62 -51.72 -60.96
CA ALA A 780 26.29 -52.92 -61.43
C ALA A 780 25.85 -53.26 -62.87
N LEU A 781 24.54 -53.23 -63.13
CA LEU A 781 23.97 -53.46 -64.46
C LEU A 781 24.49 -52.46 -65.49
N PHE A 782 24.46 -51.16 -65.21
CA PHE A 782 24.89 -50.16 -66.18
C PHE A 782 26.39 -50.19 -66.44
N ARG A 783 27.22 -50.54 -65.45
CA ARG A 783 28.66 -50.74 -65.69
C ARG A 783 28.89 -51.82 -66.74
N GLU A 784 28.20 -52.96 -66.63
CA GLU A 784 28.27 -54.06 -67.60
C GLU A 784 27.73 -53.63 -68.98
N LEU A 785 26.54 -53.01 -69.02
CA LEU A 785 25.91 -52.60 -70.28
C LEU A 785 26.77 -51.58 -71.05
N LEU A 786 27.44 -50.65 -70.35
CA LEU A 786 28.29 -49.63 -70.94
C LEU A 786 29.62 -50.17 -71.48
N GLU A 787 29.96 -51.44 -71.23
CA GLU A 787 31.06 -52.12 -71.94
C GLU A 787 30.71 -52.46 -73.39
N HIS A 788 29.41 -52.60 -73.68
CA HIS A 788 28.90 -53.09 -74.96
C HIS A 788 27.96 -52.12 -75.68
N CYS A 789 27.45 -51.11 -74.97
CA CYS A 789 26.46 -50.15 -75.47
C CYS A 789 26.92 -48.71 -75.27
N SER A 790 26.46 -47.81 -76.16
CA SER A 790 26.61 -46.37 -75.94
C SER A 790 25.63 -45.86 -74.89
N VAL A 791 25.94 -44.73 -74.25
CA VAL A 791 25.06 -44.08 -73.26
C VAL A 791 23.65 -43.86 -73.80
N GLY A 792 23.51 -43.39 -75.04
CA GLY A 792 22.21 -43.20 -75.69
C GLY A 792 21.42 -44.50 -75.87
N LYS A 793 22.11 -45.64 -76.06
CA LYS A 793 21.46 -46.95 -76.14
C LYS A 793 21.03 -47.44 -74.74
N CYS A 794 21.82 -47.16 -73.71
CA CYS A 794 21.42 -47.38 -72.32
C CYS A 794 20.21 -46.52 -71.94
N TRP A 795 20.16 -45.24 -72.34
CA TRP A 795 18.98 -44.39 -72.15
C TRP A 795 17.74 -44.94 -72.85
N TYR A 796 17.87 -45.48 -74.06
CA TYR A 796 16.76 -46.15 -74.73
C TYR A 796 16.27 -47.37 -73.95
N TYR A 797 17.18 -48.21 -73.43
CA TYR A 797 16.82 -49.35 -72.59
C TYR A 797 16.13 -48.93 -71.30
N ILE A 798 16.64 -47.89 -70.64
CA ILE A 798 16.01 -47.28 -69.45
C ILE A 798 14.59 -46.81 -69.78
N TYR A 799 14.43 -46.01 -70.82
CA TYR A 799 13.12 -45.50 -71.24
C TYR A 799 12.13 -46.63 -71.54
N SER A 800 12.55 -47.63 -72.31
CA SER A 800 11.73 -48.79 -72.66
C SER A 800 11.38 -49.64 -71.44
N GLY A 801 12.32 -49.86 -70.51
CA GLY A 801 12.11 -50.62 -69.29
C GLY A 801 11.13 -49.92 -68.34
N VAL A 802 11.30 -48.61 -68.13
CA VAL A 802 10.39 -47.81 -67.30
C VAL A 802 8.99 -47.76 -67.94
N GLN A 803 8.90 -47.61 -69.27
CA GLN A 803 7.63 -47.65 -69.99
C GLN A 803 6.93 -49.00 -69.82
N ALA A 804 7.64 -50.11 -69.99
CA ALA A 804 7.10 -51.46 -69.80
C ALA A 804 6.62 -51.69 -68.36
N ALA A 805 7.37 -51.23 -67.36
CA ALA A 805 6.99 -51.30 -65.95
C ALA A 805 5.72 -50.49 -65.65
N ASN A 806 5.61 -49.27 -66.21
CA ASN A 806 4.41 -48.45 -66.07
C ASN A 806 3.17 -49.04 -66.77
N ASP A 807 3.37 -49.65 -67.94
CA ASP A 807 2.31 -50.37 -68.66
C ASP A 807 1.86 -51.61 -67.88
N TYR A 808 2.79 -52.35 -67.28
CA TYR A 808 2.51 -53.51 -66.42
C TYR A 808 1.69 -53.10 -65.19
N ARG A 809 2.08 -52.02 -64.50
CA ARG A 809 1.32 -51.44 -63.39
C ARG A 809 -0.09 -51.03 -63.79
N THR A 810 -0.27 -50.50 -64.99
CA THR A 810 -1.59 -50.09 -65.50
C THR A 810 -2.47 -51.28 -65.85
N LYS A 811 -1.89 -52.39 -66.32
CA LYS A 811 -2.62 -53.58 -66.77
C LYS A 811 -2.96 -54.58 -65.66
N TYR A 812 -2.19 -54.62 -64.58
CA TYR A 812 -2.33 -55.61 -63.51
C TYR A 812 -2.45 -54.95 -62.13
N PRO A 813 -3.22 -55.51 -61.19
CA PRO A 813 -3.38 -54.97 -59.84
C PRO A 813 -2.16 -55.35 -58.98
N VAL A 814 -1.01 -54.76 -59.28
CA VAL A 814 0.28 -55.02 -58.62
C VAL A 814 0.71 -53.82 -57.78
N SER A 815 1.36 -54.09 -56.64
CA SER A 815 1.91 -53.05 -55.77
C SER A 815 3.15 -52.38 -56.41
N ARG A 816 3.52 -51.17 -55.95
CA ARG A 816 4.70 -50.46 -56.49
C ARG A 816 5.98 -51.29 -56.38
N ALA A 817 6.20 -52.00 -55.27
CA ALA A 817 7.33 -52.89 -55.07
C ALA A 817 7.38 -54.04 -56.10
N GLN A 818 6.23 -54.63 -56.45
CA GLN A 818 6.14 -55.70 -57.45
C GLN A 818 6.42 -55.20 -58.88
N VAL A 819 6.15 -53.92 -59.15
CA VAL A 819 6.48 -53.27 -60.43
C VAL A 819 7.98 -52.99 -60.53
N THR A 820 8.64 -52.67 -59.42
CA THR A 820 10.09 -52.44 -59.35
C THR A 820 10.90 -53.74 -59.45
N GLU A 821 10.39 -54.88 -58.97
CA GLU A 821 11.04 -56.19 -59.19
C GLU A 821 11.01 -56.62 -60.67
N ALA A 822 9.90 -56.37 -61.38
CA ALA A 822 9.78 -56.66 -62.82
C ALA A 822 10.71 -55.79 -63.70
N PHE A 823 11.24 -54.72 -63.11
CA PHE A 823 12.09 -53.71 -63.72
C PHE A 823 13.59 -53.97 -63.54
N GLY A 824 14.00 -54.67 -62.46
CA GLY A 824 15.40 -55.02 -62.19
C GLY A 824 15.83 -56.41 -62.68
N GLY A 825 14.89 -57.27 -63.07
CA GLY A 825 15.13 -58.69 -63.41
C GLY A 825 15.16 -59.05 -64.90
N SER A 826 15.20 -58.07 -65.82
CA SER A 826 15.22 -58.30 -67.27
C SER A 826 16.55 -57.99 -67.92
#